data_AF-A0A0D2UMW2-F1
#
_entry.id   AF-A0A0D2UMW2-F1
#
_cell.length_a   1.000
_cell.length_b   1.000
_cell.length_c   1.000
_cell.angle_alpha   90.00
_cell.angle_beta   90.00
_cell.angle_gamma   90.00
#
_symmetry.space_group_name_H-M   'P 1'
#
loop_
_entity.id
_entity.type
_entity.pdbx_description
1 polymer ?
#
loop_
_entity_poly.entity_id
_entity_poly.type
_entity_poly.pdbx_seq_one_letter_code
_entity_poly.pdbx_strand_id
1 'polypeptide(L)'
;MSTPLRVLLALAVIAWIAWPTRPAQSSAANANGSAVRGKQPPLPSSPASEITPAMQRELRDAAKEMFYHGFNSYMKYAYPADELMPLSCTGRVRGVTPNRGDMDDALGRFALTLVDSMDTLAVMGDYDEFMWAVAKVALDIRLDADVVVSVFETNIRMVGGLISAHVLALEIANRRLGRSPHTYNGRLLAMAYDLGTRLLPAFDTPTGIPYARVNLRFGMTKEALKDHSTCTACAGSMILEFGALSRLTGNPVFEEKAKNAMRALWSRRSADNLIGNVIHTHTGQWLREESGIGAGIDSYYEYLLKAYMLLGDAVYLDVFNTHYSAVMTHVKRGAWFIDTRMHQPYSANRNNLIVDALSAFWPGLQVLKGDVDAAKESHQMYFDVVKRFGFLPEGFTADHRAHWVHHPLRPEFIESTYYLYRATKDPLYLEIGRQVLEKIKSTARVNCGWAAIADVNTLRLEDRMDSFVLSETFKYLYLLFDSDRASGNRMEDDLTIDVENFVFTTEAHLLPLNLSTIAGRTTPFPEDDTIPRSSTHQQLSCPVFQVYDAHAAFTQFVLSGGLSPLWNICLPQEAPAVASEPTPPPWSGDASSINPSNPIHRNYLSLRGIDLQPSGDHFKVSFNPAQCVTTQLLMEGQALMQQIIGLSHAQQPAAQAAQAAHADSKDPTVDASDKLLRIIYPSDAQPHTFVVGPALFGPVLTSTSTVSGSLAIAKPFDGCRPLEQAERMKNRIVLVERGSCLFAHKVRTAAAVGAAAVVIIDNEDRQQVSAMRNDGLESVSIPSVFAGRALGLALLNLLQSGQVVVTLSGTQDLSGQ
;
A
#
# COMPACT_ATOMS: atom_id res chain seq x y z
N MET A 1 -10.53 -59.93 33.45
CA MET A 1 -10.05 -58.64 33.98
C MET A 1 -8.53 -58.67 33.94
N SER A 2 -7.91 -57.88 33.07
CA SER A 2 -6.44 -57.84 32.88
C SER A 2 -6.10 -56.65 31.96
N THR A 3 -5.38 -55.66 32.48
CA THR A 3 -5.03 -54.42 31.75
C THR A 3 -3.65 -54.53 31.04
N PRO A 4 -3.42 -53.80 29.93
CA PRO A 4 -2.26 -54.04 29.05
C PRO A 4 -1.22 -52.90 29.04
N LEU A 5 0.00 -53.17 28.54
CA LEU A 5 0.80 -52.14 27.84
C LEU A 5 1.91 -52.69 26.91
N ARG A 6 1.85 -52.27 25.63
CA ARG A 6 2.96 -51.88 24.70
C ARG A 6 4.04 -52.87 24.16
N VAL A 7 4.24 -52.72 22.84
CA VAL A 7 5.52 -52.55 22.09
C VAL A 7 6.15 -53.73 21.29
N LEU A 8 6.16 -53.53 19.95
CA LEU A 8 7.12 -53.90 18.88
C LEU A 8 7.97 -55.19 19.00
N LEU A 9 7.84 -56.12 18.03
CA LEU A 9 8.61 -56.17 16.76
C LEU A 9 8.30 -57.50 16.01
N ALA A 10 8.40 -57.50 14.67
CA ALA A 10 8.22 -58.70 13.83
C ALA A 10 9.40 -58.92 12.87
N LEU A 11 9.77 -60.18 12.63
CA LEU A 11 10.92 -60.60 11.80
C LEU A 11 10.58 -61.82 10.93
N ALA A 12 10.65 -61.66 9.61
CA ALA A 12 10.85 -62.70 8.57
C ALA A 12 11.08 -61.95 7.22
N VAL A 13 12.15 -62.06 6.41
CA VAL A 13 13.33 -62.96 6.27
C VAL A 13 13.11 -64.18 5.33
N ILE A 14 13.92 -64.25 4.25
CA ILE A 14 14.08 -65.30 3.19
C ILE A 14 13.03 -65.32 2.04
N ALA A 15 13.33 -65.52 0.73
CA ALA A 15 14.49 -65.18 -0.15
C ALA A 15 14.25 -65.58 -1.64
N TRP A 16 14.80 -64.79 -2.61
CA TRP A 16 15.34 -65.18 -3.95
C TRP A 16 14.35 -65.79 -5.01
N ILE A 17 14.57 -65.88 -6.34
CA ILE A 17 15.66 -65.63 -7.34
C ILE A 17 15.00 -64.82 -8.52
N ALA A 18 15.60 -63.90 -9.31
CA ALA A 18 16.68 -64.06 -10.32
C ALA A 18 17.21 -62.73 -10.90
N TRP A 19 18.35 -62.78 -11.62
CA TRP A 19 19.07 -61.64 -12.24
C TRP A 19 19.77 -62.07 -13.54
N PRO A 20 20.05 -61.16 -14.51
CA PRO A 20 21.39 -60.52 -14.68
C PRO A 20 21.28 -59.06 -15.23
N THR A 21 22.28 -58.21 -15.55
CA THR A 21 23.71 -57.92 -15.21
C THR A 21 23.92 -56.41 -15.60
N ARG A 22 24.71 -55.56 -14.92
CA ARG A 22 26.20 -55.40 -14.85
C ARG A 22 26.94 -55.20 -16.19
N PRO A 23 28.05 -54.43 -16.24
CA PRO A 23 28.78 -53.69 -15.17
C PRO A 23 28.58 -52.16 -15.24
N ALA A 24 28.84 -51.29 -14.25
CA ALA A 24 29.67 -51.29 -13.02
C ALA A 24 31.12 -50.79 -13.17
N GLN A 25 31.42 -49.63 -12.57
CA GLN A 25 32.72 -49.32 -11.94
C GLN A 25 32.54 -48.27 -10.83
N SER A 26 33.45 -48.26 -9.86
CA SER A 26 33.37 -47.46 -8.63
C SER A 26 34.76 -47.16 -8.09
N SER A 27 34.91 -46.04 -7.37
CA SER A 27 35.94 -45.91 -6.34
C SER A 27 35.44 -45.07 -5.17
N ALA A 28 35.86 -45.44 -3.97
CA ALA A 28 35.64 -44.69 -2.74
C ALA A 28 36.92 -44.83 -1.88
N ALA A 29 37.28 -43.77 -1.15
CA ALA A 29 38.45 -43.72 -0.30
C ALA A 29 38.09 -43.12 1.07
N ASN A 30 38.88 -43.43 2.10
CA ASN A 30 38.43 -43.39 3.49
C ASN A 30 38.84 -42.14 4.30
N ALA A 31 37.89 -41.74 5.16
CA ALA A 31 38.06 -41.35 6.56
C ALA A 31 38.70 -40.00 6.98
N ASN A 32 38.19 -39.53 8.13
CA ASN A 32 38.75 -38.61 9.12
C ASN A 32 39.14 -37.18 8.69
N GLY A 33 38.28 -36.22 9.05
CA GLY A 33 38.59 -34.78 9.03
C GLY A 33 37.73 -34.01 10.04
N SER A 34 38.36 -33.24 10.90
CA SER A 34 37.76 -32.36 11.94
C SER A 34 36.62 -31.46 11.43
N ALA A 35 35.61 -31.22 12.27
CA ALA A 35 34.52 -30.29 11.98
C ALA A 35 35.03 -28.85 11.77
N VAL A 36 34.81 -28.31 10.57
CA VAL A 36 35.08 -26.91 10.21
C VAL A 36 33.78 -26.23 9.82
N ARG A 37 33.53 -25.05 10.38
CA ARG A 37 32.31 -24.25 10.18
C ARG A 37 32.33 -23.58 8.79
N GLY A 38 32.04 -24.36 7.76
CA GLY A 38 32.01 -23.89 6.38
C GLY A 38 31.03 -22.73 6.19
N LYS A 39 31.53 -21.59 5.67
CA LYS A 39 30.67 -20.53 5.14
C LYS A 39 29.96 -21.07 3.90
N GLN A 40 28.68 -20.76 3.72
CA GLN A 40 28.05 -20.90 2.42
C GLN A 40 28.82 -20.05 1.39
N PRO A 41 29.05 -20.52 0.16
CA PRO A 41 29.58 -19.67 -0.88
C PRO A 41 28.58 -18.54 -1.16
N PRO A 42 29.03 -17.31 -1.45
CA PRO A 42 28.13 -16.27 -1.91
C PRO A 42 27.46 -16.71 -3.22
N LEU A 43 26.17 -16.40 -3.36
CA LEU A 43 25.46 -16.55 -4.64
C LEU A 43 26.20 -15.76 -5.72
N PRO A 44 26.37 -16.29 -6.94
CA PRO A 44 27.09 -15.61 -8.00
C PRO A 44 26.35 -14.32 -8.36
N SER A 45 27.04 -13.19 -8.27
CA SER A 45 26.53 -11.88 -8.65
C SER A 45 26.45 -11.76 -10.17
N SER A 46 25.38 -12.30 -10.75
CA SER A 46 24.92 -11.86 -12.07
C SER A 46 24.37 -10.44 -11.96
N PRO A 47 24.62 -9.53 -12.92
CA PRO A 47 23.91 -8.27 -12.97
C PRO A 47 22.40 -8.53 -13.09
N ALA A 48 21.60 -7.63 -12.49
CA ALA A 48 20.15 -7.74 -12.50
C ALA A 48 19.63 -7.58 -13.94
N SER A 49 19.25 -8.70 -14.57
CA SER A 49 18.76 -8.71 -15.95
C SER A 49 17.42 -7.99 -16.02
N GLU A 50 17.36 -6.90 -16.79
CA GLU A 50 16.14 -6.16 -17.10
C GLU A 50 15.02 -7.13 -17.52
N ILE A 51 13.84 -7.01 -16.88
CA ILE A 51 12.77 -8.00 -17.05
C ILE A 51 12.15 -7.83 -18.43
N THR A 52 12.61 -8.65 -19.36
CA THR A 52 12.12 -8.66 -20.74
C THR A 52 10.64 -9.08 -20.79
N PRO A 53 9.85 -8.63 -21.78
CA PRO A 53 8.46 -9.07 -21.95
C PRO A 53 8.29 -10.58 -22.14
N ALA A 54 9.35 -11.31 -22.54
CA ALA A 54 9.33 -12.77 -22.57
C ALA A 54 9.38 -13.34 -21.14
N MET A 55 10.35 -12.91 -20.34
CA MET A 55 10.48 -13.35 -18.95
C MET A 55 9.30 -12.89 -18.08
N GLN A 56 8.70 -11.73 -18.38
CA GLN A 56 7.46 -11.29 -17.73
C GLN A 56 6.30 -12.27 -17.99
N ARG A 57 6.11 -12.75 -19.22
CA ARG A 57 5.11 -13.79 -19.53
C ARG A 57 5.45 -15.14 -18.88
N GLU A 58 6.72 -15.54 -18.85
CA GLU A 58 7.14 -16.75 -18.12
C GLU A 58 6.79 -16.68 -16.62
N LEU A 59 6.89 -15.51 -15.99
CA LEU A 59 6.51 -15.29 -14.60
C LEU A 59 4.99 -15.24 -14.38
N ARG A 60 4.22 -14.67 -15.32
CA ARG A 60 2.75 -14.74 -15.33
C ARG A 60 2.27 -16.19 -15.42
N ASP A 61 2.83 -16.93 -16.36
CA ASP A 61 2.46 -18.32 -16.63
C ASP A 61 2.92 -19.23 -15.47
N ALA A 62 4.02 -18.88 -14.77
CA ALA A 62 4.42 -19.50 -13.52
C ALA A 62 3.48 -19.18 -12.33
N ALA A 63 2.94 -17.96 -12.24
CA ALA A 63 1.93 -17.61 -11.23
C ALA A 63 0.61 -18.39 -11.45
N LYS A 64 0.20 -18.54 -12.72
CA LYS A 64 -0.92 -19.39 -13.14
C LYS A 64 -0.69 -20.88 -12.79
N GLU A 65 0.52 -21.38 -13.01
CA GLU A 65 0.93 -22.73 -12.58
C GLU A 65 0.84 -22.90 -11.05
N MET A 66 1.26 -21.88 -10.29
CA MET A 66 1.18 -21.90 -8.83
C MET A 66 -0.27 -21.92 -8.32
N PHE A 67 -1.17 -21.13 -8.91
CA PHE A 67 -2.61 -21.19 -8.65
C PHE A 67 -3.14 -22.61 -8.89
N TYR A 68 -2.91 -23.19 -10.07
CA TYR A 68 -3.42 -24.52 -10.41
C TYR A 68 -2.84 -25.63 -9.52
N HIS A 69 -1.59 -25.53 -9.05
CA HIS A 69 -1.04 -26.47 -8.06
C HIS A 69 -1.83 -26.45 -6.74
N GLY A 70 -2.25 -25.27 -6.29
CA GLY A 70 -3.09 -25.11 -5.10
C GLY A 70 -4.53 -25.56 -5.33
N PHE A 71 -5.19 -25.01 -6.35
CA PHE A 71 -6.58 -25.28 -6.71
C PHE A 71 -6.84 -26.77 -6.98
N ASN A 72 -6.03 -27.41 -7.83
CA ASN A 72 -6.17 -28.84 -8.14
C ASN A 72 -5.88 -29.73 -6.93
N SER A 73 -4.99 -29.32 -6.02
CA SER A 73 -4.75 -30.03 -4.77
C SER A 73 -5.95 -29.92 -3.83
N TYR A 74 -6.53 -28.73 -3.68
CA TYR A 74 -7.75 -28.51 -2.89
C TYR A 74 -8.93 -29.35 -3.45
N MET A 75 -9.18 -29.29 -4.75
CA MET A 75 -10.26 -30.04 -5.41
C MET A 75 -10.08 -31.57 -5.36
N LYS A 76 -8.84 -32.05 -5.15
CA LYS A 76 -8.51 -33.48 -5.04
C LYS A 76 -8.50 -34.02 -3.60
N TYR A 77 -8.01 -33.23 -2.64
CA TYR A 77 -7.69 -33.70 -1.28
C TYR A 77 -8.55 -33.08 -0.17
N ALA A 78 -9.19 -31.94 -0.43
CA ALA A 78 -9.94 -31.21 0.58
C ALA A 78 -11.44 -31.09 0.26
N TYR A 79 -11.80 -30.76 -0.97
CA TYR A 79 -13.19 -30.54 -1.38
C TYR A 79 -14.12 -31.70 -0.94
N PRO A 80 -15.28 -31.43 -0.29
CA PRO A 80 -15.94 -30.13 -0.07
C PRO A 80 -15.66 -29.48 1.31
N ALA A 81 -14.54 -29.81 1.97
CA ALA A 81 -14.07 -29.06 3.14
C ALA A 81 -13.75 -27.60 2.77
N ASP A 82 -13.72 -26.70 3.76
CA ASP A 82 -13.56 -25.27 3.50
C ASP A 82 -12.14 -24.89 3.06
N GLU A 83 -11.11 -25.49 3.65
CA GLU A 83 -9.69 -25.23 3.36
C GLU A 83 -8.89 -26.54 3.19
N LEU A 84 -7.64 -26.41 2.73
CA LEU A 84 -6.70 -27.52 2.52
C LEU A 84 -5.61 -27.54 3.60
N MET A 85 -5.28 -28.74 4.08
CA MET A 85 -4.12 -29.04 4.91
C MET A 85 -3.09 -29.77 4.02
N PRO A 86 -2.09 -29.04 3.47
CA PRO A 86 -1.30 -29.49 2.30
C PRO A 86 -0.08 -30.36 2.65
N LEU A 87 0.29 -30.49 3.93
CA LEU A 87 1.29 -31.43 4.42
C LEU A 87 0.65 -32.81 4.71
N SER A 88 -0.56 -32.82 5.27
CA SER A 88 -1.32 -34.07 5.49
C SER A 88 -2.11 -34.54 4.26
N CYS A 89 -2.27 -33.69 3.24
CA CYS A 89 -3.11 -33.95 2.06
C CYS A 89 -4.58 -34.23 2.44
N THR A 90 -5.16 -33.42 3.32
CA THR A 90 -6.55 -33.58 3.78
C THR A 90 -7.32 -32.24 3.86
N GLY A 91 -8.65 -32.30 3.87
CA GLY A 91 -9.50 -31.12 4.05
C GLY A 91 -9.64 -30.68 5.51
N ARG A 92 -9.66 -29.37 5.73
CA ARG A 92 -9.89 -28.79 7.06
C ARG A 92 -11.40 -28.77 7.39
N VAL A 93 -11.81 -29.56 8.38
CA VAL A 93 -13.23 -29.71 8.74
C VAL A 93 -13.45 -29.33 10.21
N ARG A 94 -14.14 -28.20 10.42
CA ARG A 94 -14.44 -27.64 11.74
C ARG A 94 -15.25 -28.60 12.62
N GLY A 95 -14.67 -28.95 13.77
CA GLY A 95 -15.16 -29.97 14.70
C GLY A 95 -14.54 -31.37 14.52
N VAL A 96 -13.72 -31.57 13.49
CA VAL A 96 -12.93 -32.80 13.27
C VAL A 96 -11.44 -32.51 13.40
N THR A 97 -10.96 -31.41 12.81
CA THR A 97 -9.57 -30.95 12.94
C THR A 97 -9.36 -30.15 14.24
N PRO A 98 -8.13 -30.09 14.78
CA PRO A 98 -7.81 -29.26 15.94
C PRO A 98 -8.17 -27.79 15.69
N ASN A 99 -8.86 -27.17 16.65
CA ASN A 99 -9.43 -25.82 16.56
C ASN A 99 -8.31 -24.74 16.62
N ARG A 100 -8.32 -23.77 15.68
CA ARG A 100 -7.36 -22.65 15.60
C ARG A 100 -7.74 -21.41 16.43
N GLY A 101 -8.87 -21.43 17.15
CA GLY A 101 -9.48 -20.23 17.72
C GLY A 101 -10.31 -19.50 16.66
N ASP A 102 -10.35 -18.18 16.73
CA ASP A 102 -11.23 -17.32 15.91
C ASP A 102 -11.02 -17.51 14.38
N MET A 103 -9.82 -17.93 13.95
CA MET A 103 -9.51 -18.30 12.56
C MET A 103 -10.41 -19.41 11.99
N ASP A 104 -11.00 -20.28 12.82
CA ASP A 104 -11.94 -21.29 12.32
C ASP A 104 -13.38 -20.77 12.18
N ASP A 105 -13.67 -19.53 12.59
CA ASP A 105 -15.01 -18.93 12.42
C ASP A 105 -15.30 -18.50 10.98
N ALA A 106 -14.29 -18.44 10.11
CA ALA A 106 -14.47 -18.36 8.65
C ALA A 106 -15.05 -19.65 8.04
N LEU A 107 -14.91 -20.81 8.73
CA LEU A 107 -15.25 -22.12 8.19
C LEU A 107 -16.74 -22.44 8.45
N GLY A 108 -17.57 -22.17 7.45
CA GLY A 108 -19.03 -22.34 7.47
C GLY A 108 -19.56 -23.65 6.87
N ARG A 109 -18.69 -24.58 6.45
CA ARG A 109 -19.03 -25.83 5.73
C ARG A 109 -19.67 -25.60 4.36
N PHE A 110 -19.15 -24.61 3.64
CA PHE A 110 -19.64 -24.13 2.35
C PHE A 110 -18.59 -24.23 1.22
N ALA A 111 -17.53 -25.00 1.45
CA ALA A 111 -16.39 -25.22 0.53
C ALA A 111 -15.66 -23.92 0.17
N LEU A 112 -15.37 -23.12 1.21
CA LEU A 112 -14.82 -21.76 1.16
C LEU A 112 -13.84 -21.52 0.01
N THR A 113 -12.72 -22.26 -0.05
CA THR A 113 -11.68 -22.06 -1.09
C THR A 113 -12.21 -22.19 -2.52
N LEU A 114 -13.29 -22.92 -2.80
CA LEU A 114 -13.90 -22.97 -4.16
C LEU A 114 -14.62 -21.67 -4.50
N VAL A 115 -15.40 -21.13 -3.57
CA VAL A 115 -16.22 -19.93 -3.79
C VAL A 115 -15.34 -18.67 -3.81
N ASP A 116 -14.32 -18.67 -2.98
CA ASP A 116 -13.34 -17.59 -2.85
C ASP A 116 -12.46 -17.51 -4.12
N SER A 117 -11.87 -18.63 -4.57
CA SER A 117 -10.90 -18.62 -5.68
C SER A 117 -11.47 -18.68 -7.11
N MET A 118 -12.78 -18.92 -7.30
CA MET A 118 -13.32 -19.13 -8.65
C MET A 118 -13.22 -17.90 -9.56
N ASP A 119 -13.29 -16.67 -9.03
CA ASP A 119 -13.12 -15.45 -9.84
C ASP A 119 -11.72 -15.37 -10.51
N THR A 120 -10.73 -16.05 -9.93
CA THR A 120 -9.34 -16.02 -10.35
C THR A 120 -9.15 -16.83 -11.63
N LEU A 121 -9.92 -17.91 -11.81
CA LEU A 121 -10.00 -18.66 -13.08
C LEU A 121 -10.42 -17.73 -14.23
N ALA A 122 -11.40 -16.85 -13.99
CA ALA A 122 -11.83 -15.87 -14.98
C ALA A 122 -10.76 -14.79 -15.23
N VAL A 123 -10.10 -14.28 -14.18
CA VAL A 123 -8.97 -13.32 -14.31
C VAL A 123 -7.83 -13.90 -15.17
N MET A 124 -7.56 -15.19 -15.04
CA MET A 124 -6.55 -15.96 -15.78
C MET A 124 -7.00 -16.41 -17.19
N GLY A 125 -8.23 -16.10 -17.60
CA GLY A 125 -8.81 -16.42 -18.92
C GLY A 125 -9.37 -17.84 -19.08
N ASP A 126 -9.39 -18.64 -18.02
CA ASP A 126 -9.77 -20.06 -18.04
C ASP A 126 -11.29 -20.24 -17.91
N TYR A 127 -12.02 -19.62 -18.84
CA TYR A 127 -13.47 -19.45 -18.76
C TYR A 127 -14.29 -20.74 -18.72
N ASP A 128 -13.77 -21.84 -19.25
CA ASP A 128 -14.47 -23.13 -19.24
C ASP A 128 -14.35 -23.80 -17.85
N GLU A 129 -13.20 -23.68 -17.19
CA GLU A 129 -12.97 -24.12 -15.81
C GLU A 129 -13.72 -23.21 -14.81
N PHE A 130 -13.75 -21.90 -15.06
CA PHE A 130 -14.58 -20.95 -14.32
C PHE A 130 -16.07 -21.31 -14.40
N MET A 131 -16.60 -21.54 -15.60
CA MET A 131 -18.01 -21.89 -15.78
C MET A 131 -18.35 -23.27 -15.19
N TRP A 132 -17.40 -24.21 -15.16
CA TRP A 132 -17.51 -25.45 -14.39
C TRP A 132 -17.57 -25.18 -12.88
N ALA A 133 -16.70 -24.33 -12.34
CA ALA A 133 -16.71 -23.97 -10.92
C ALA A 133 -18.02 -23.27 -10.52
N VAL A 134 -18.51 -22.32 -11.32
CA VAL A 134 -19.82 -21.67 -11.16
C VAL A 134 -20.97 -22.68 -11.12
N ALA A 135 -20.99 -23.64 -12.05
CA ALA A 135 -22.00 -24.70 -12.08
C ALA A 135 -21.90 -25.63 -10.86
N LYS A 136 -20.67 -25.96 -10.43
CA LYS A 136 -20.40 -26.81 -9.28
C LYS A 136 -20.84 -26.15 -7.97
N VAL A 137 -20.53 -24.86 -7.78
CA VAL A 137 -21.00 -24.07 -6.63
C VAL A 137 -22.53 -24.04 -6.59
N ALA A 138 -23.18 -23.77 -7.73
CA ALA A 138 -24.63 -23.69 -7.85
C ALA A 138 -25.37 -25.01 -7.53
N LEU A 139 -24.72 -26.17 -7.73
CA LEU A 139 -25.28 -27.50 -7.50
C LEU A 139 -24.99 -28.06 -6.10
N ASP A 140 -23.73 -28.00 -5.65
CA ASP A 140 -23.27 -28.77 -4.49
C ASP A 140 -23.38 -28.00 -3.17
N ILE A 141 -23.25 -26.67 -3.17
CA ILE A 141 -23.07 -25.88 -1.94
C ILE A 141 -24.40 -25.59 -1.24
N ARG A 142 -24.37 -25.61 0.10
CA ARG A 142 -25.51 -25.33 0.99
C ARG A 142 -25.09 -24.27 2.01
N LEU A 143 -26.02 -23.41 2.38
CA LEU A 143 -25.78 -22.21 3.20
C LEU A 143 -26.61 -22.21 4.50
N ASP A 144 -27.36 -23.29 4.77
CA ASP A 144 -28.22 -23.49 5.94
C ASP A 144 -27.58 -24.36 7.04
N ALA A 145 -26.25 -24.42 7.08
CA ALA A 145 -25.49 -25.18 8.06
C ALA A 145 -25.73 -24.66 9.49
N ASP A 146 -25.94 -25.57 10.45
CA ASP A 146 -25.97 -25.21 11.87
C ASP A 146 -24.53 -25.02 12.38
N VAL A 147 -24.03 -23.80 12.25
CA VAL A 147 -22.69 -23.37 12.63
C VAL A 147 -22.67 -21.86 12.84
N VAL A 148 -21.94 -21.40 13.87
CA VAL A 148 -21.69 -19.97 14.13
C VAL A 148 -20.45 -19.54 13.35
N VAL A 149 -20.59 -18.54 12.48
CA VAL A 149 -19.51 -18.02 11.62
C VAL A 149 -19.21 -16.56 11.93
N SER A 150 -18.03 -16.10 11.52
CA SER A 150 -17.68 -14.68 11.48
C SER A 150 -18.47 -13.98 10.39
N VAL A 151 -19.13 -12.87 10.74
CA VAL A 151 -19.94 -12.06 9.81
C VAL A 151 -19.05 -11.40 8.76
N PHE A 152 -17.89 -10.90 9.17
CA PHE A 152 -16.87 -10.27 8.33
C PHE A 152 -16.30 -11.26 7.30
N GLU A 153 -15.74 -12.40 7.76
CA GLU A 153 -15.14 -13.41 6.88
C GLU A 153 -16.16 -14.00 5.88
N THR A 154 -17.39 -14.23 6.35
CA THR A 154 -18.47 -14.72 5.48
C THR A 154 -18.91 -13.66 4.46
N ASN A 155 -18.84 -12.38 4.80
CA ASN A 155 -19.13 -11.32 3.85
C ASN A 155 -18.05 -11.21 2.78
N ILE A 156 -16.81 -10.95 3.16
CA ILE A 156 -15.74 -10.63 2.21
C ILE A 156 -15.47 -11.84 1.28
N ARG A 157 -15.30 -13.05 1.82
CA ARG A 157 -14.97 -14.27 1.05
C ARG A 157 -16.17 -14.83 0.27
N MET A 158 -17.29 -15.04 0.96
CA MET A 158 -18.41 -15.80 0.40
C MET A 158 -19.45 -14.92 -0.30
N VAL A 159 -19.85 -13.78 0.29
CA VAL A 159 -20.76 -12.84 -0.39
C VAL A 159 -20.02 -12.13 -1.53
N GLY A 160 -18.78 -11.68 -1.29
CA GLY A 160 -17.91 -11.11 -2.31
C GLY A 160 -17.64 -12.07 -3.48
N GLY A 161 -17.14 -13.28 -3.21
CA GLY A 161 -16.86 -14.29 -4.24
C GLY A 161 -18.09 -14.69 -5.06
N LEU A 162 -19.26 -14.87 -4.42
CA LEU A 162 -20.52 -15.16 -5.13
C LEU A 162 -20.99 -14.00 -6.02
N ILE A 163 -20.85 -12.74 -5.57
CA ILE A 163 -21.21 -11.55 -6.37
C ILE A 163 -20.24 -11.35 -7.53
N SER A 164 -18.94 -11.50 -7.31
CA SER A 164 -17.94 -11.33 -8.35
C SER A 164 -18.10 -12.40 -9.44
N ALA A 165 -18.14 -13.68 -9.05
CA ALA A 165 -18.39 -14.77 -9.99
C ALA A 165 -19.75 -14.63 -10.70
N HIS A 166 -20.79 -14.07 -10.05
CA HIS A 166 -22.04 -13.75 -10.73
C HIS A 166 -21.86 -12.73 -11.87
N VAL A 167 -21.17 -11.62 -11.61
CA VAL A 167 -20.94 -10.57 -12.61
C VAL A 167 -20.07 -11.09 -13.75
N LEU A 168 -18.97 -11.78 -13.43
CA LEU A 168 -18.06 -12.32 -14.43
C LEU A 168 -18.73 -13.40 -15.30
N ALA A 169 -19.61 -14.23 -14.72
CA ALA A 169 -20.39 -15.20 -15.49
C ALA A 169 -21.41 -14.56 -16.44
N LEU A 170 -22.03 -13.43 -16.06
CA LEU A 170 -22.85 -12.65 -16.99
C LEU A 170 -22.01 -12.07 -18.13
N GLU A 171 -20.87 -11.46 -17.83
CA GLU A 171 -20.02 -10.81 -18.82
C GLU A 171 -19.44 -11.81 -19.83
N ILE A 172 -18.98 -12.97 -19.36
CA ILE A 172 -18.48 -14.06 -20.20
C ILE A 172 -19.61 -14.66 -21.06
N ALA A 173 -20.82 -14.83 -20.51
CA ALA A 173 -21.98 -15.32 -21.28
C ALA A 173 -22.40 -14.34 -22.38
N ASN A 174 -22.39 -13.03 -22.09
CA ASN A 174 -22.69 -11.97 -23.04
C ASN A 174 -21.63 -11.88 -24.16
N ARG A 175 -20.34 -11.97 -23.84
CA ARG A 175 -19.25 -11.91 -24.83
C ARG A 175 -19.16 -13.17 -25.72
N ARG A 176 -19.60 -14.34 -25.23
CA ARG A 176 -19.53 -15.63 -25.97
C ARG A 176 -20.76 -15.95 -26.84
N LEU A 177 -21.60 -14.96 -27.16
CA LEU A 177 -22.78 -15.12 -28.02
C LEU A 177 -22.44 -15.86 -29.34
N GLY A 178 -22.95 -17.09 -29.46
CA GLY A 178 -22.76 -17.96 -30.63
C GLY A 178 -21.73 -19.10 -30.50
N ARG A 179 -20.98 -19.21 -29.39
CA ARG A 179 -19.95 -20.26 -29.21
C ARG A 179 -20.10 -21.17 -27.98
N SER A 180 -21.10 -20.99 -27.11
CA SER A 180 -21.32 -21.88 -25.95
C SER A 180 -22.81 -22.10 -25.63
N PRO A 181 -23.24 -23.32 -25.23
CA PRO A 181 -24.62 -23.62 -24.84
C PRO A 181 -24.92 -23.34 -23.34
N HIS A 182 -23.97 -22.74 -22.59
CA HIS A 182 -24.08 -22.58 -21.14
C HIS A 182 -24.78 -21.28 -20.73
N THR A 183 -26.11 -21.27 -20.76
CA THR A 183 -26.92 -20.16 -20.25
C THR A 183 -26.83 -20.06 -18.73
N TYR A 184 -25.95 -19.19 -18.22
CA TYR A 184 -25.94 -18.83 -16.81
C TYR A 184 -27.25 -18.14 -16.40
N ASN A 185 -27.80 -18.51 -15.24
CA ASN A 185 -29.18 -18.21 -14.83
C ASN A 185 -29.31 -17.34 -13.58
N GLY A 186 -28.24 -16.64 -13.17
CA GLY A 186 -28.25 -15.77 -11.98
C GLY A 186 -28.19 -16.50 -10.63
N ARG A 187 -28.00 -17.83 -10.60
CA ARG A 187 -28.06 -18.62 -9.35
C ARG A 187 -27.09 -18.16 -8.26
N LEU A 188 -25.91 -17.66 -8.59
CA LEU A 188 -24.96 -17.18 -7.57
C LEU A 188 -25.44 -15.89 -6.88
N LEU A 189 -26.18 -15.01 -7.58
CA LEU A 189 -26.80 -13.83 -6.94
C LEU A 189 -27.87 -14.25 -5.93
N ALA A 190 -28.68 -15.25 -6.26
CA ALA A 190 -29.67 -15.79 -5.34
C ALA A 190 -29.03 -16.47 -4.10
N MET A 191 -27.82 -17.02 -4.25
CA MET A 191 -27.03 -17.56 -3.14
C MET A 191 -26.39 -16.44 -2.30
N ALA A 192 -25.87 -15.39 -2.92
CA ALA A 192 -25.37 -14.20 -2.22
C ALA A 192 -26.48 -13.49 -1.43
N TYR A 193 -27.69 -13.41 -2.00
CA TYR A 193 -28.86 -12.86 -1.33
C TYR A 193 -29.30 -13.70 -0.12
N ASP A 194 -29.36 -15.03 -0.25
CA ASP A 194 -29.66 -15.93 0.86
C ASP A 194 -28.60 -15.81 1.97
N LEU A 195 -27.31 -15.76 1.62
CA LEU A 195 -26.23 -15.61 2.59
C LEU A 195 -26.24 -14.26 3.29
N GLY A 196 -26.34 -13.15 2.53
CA GLY A 196 -26.48 -11.81 3.09
C GLY A 196 -27.69 -11.70 4.01
N THR A 197 -28.82 -12.33 3.66
CA THR A 197 -30.02 -12.39 4.51
C THR A 197 -29.77 -13.14 5.83
N ARG A 198 -28.91 -14.17 5.85
CA ARG A 198 -28.47 -14.87 7.07
C ARG A 198 -27.53 -14.02 7.94
N LEU A 199 -26.82 -13.06 7.36
CA LEU A 199 -25.96 -12.11 8.08
C LEU A 199 -26.73 -10.92 8.68
N LEU A 200 -27.86 -10.49 8.07
CA LEU A 200 -28.67 -9.35 8.55
C LEU A 200 -29.02 -9.35 10.06
N PRO A 201 -29.33 -10.49 10.73
CA PRO A 201 -29.61 -10.52 12.17
C PRO A 201 -28.45 -10.01 13.05
N ALA A 202 -27.20 -10.07 12.59
CA ALA A 202 -26.06 -9.52 13.31
C ALA A 202 -26.12 -7.99 13.44
N PHE A 203 -26.81 -7.30 12.53
CA PHE A 203 -27.00 -5.84 12.53
C PHE A 203 -28.21 -5.39 13.37
N ASP A 204 -28.83 -6.27 14.16
CA ASP A 204 -29.90 -5.90 15.09
C ASP A 204 -29.31 -5.54 16.47
N THR A 205 -28.65 -4.37 16.52
CA THR A 205 -27.98 -3.84 17.72
C THR A 205 -28.40 -2.39 17.98
N PRO A 206 -28.39 -1.91 19.24
CA PRO A 206 -28.75 -0.53 19.57
C PRO A 206 -27.90 0.56 18.89
N THR A 207 -26.73 0.22 18.36
CA THR A 207 -25.85 1.17 17.66
C THR A 207 -25.87 1.02 16.13
N GLY A 208 -26.44 -0.07 15.59
CA GLY A 208 -26.31 -0.45 14.18
C GLY A 208 -24.96 -1.11 13.81
N ILE A 209 -23.99 -1.16 14.73
CA ILE A 209 -22.72 -1.88 14.56
C ILE A 209 -23.01 -3.38 14.69
N PRO A 210 -22.64 -4.24 13.72
CA PRO A 210 -22.97 -5.65 13.75
C PRO A 210 -22.21 -6.43 14.84
N TYR A 211 -22.85 -7.48 15.37
CA TYR A 211 -22.14 -8.57 16.05
C TYR A 211 -21.08 -9.19 15.13
N ALA A 212 -19.92 -9.56 15.68
CA ALA A 212 -18.88 -10.26 14.91
C ALA A 212 -19.32 -11.65 14.43
N ARG A 213 -20.36 -12.25 15.04
CA ARG A 213 -20.74 -13.67 14.87
C ARG A 213 -22.24 -13.87 14.66
N VAL A 214 -22.61 -14.85 13.84
CA VAL A 214 -24.00 -15.26 13.57
C VAL A 214 -24.09 -16.75 13.24
N ASN A 215 -25.20 -17.43 13.55
CA ASN A 215 -25.45 -18.80 13.11
C ASN A 215 -26.14 -18.80 11.73
N LEU A 216 -25.59 -19.51 10.74
CA LEU A 216 -26.12 -19.51 9.36
C LEU A 216 -27.54 -20.09 9.23
N ARG A 217 -27.97 -20.95 10.16
CA ARG A 217 -29.30 -21.59 10.16
C ARG A 217 -30.31 -20.88 11.07
N PHE A 218 -29.86 -20.35 12.20
CA PHE A 218 -30.70 -19.89 13.31
C PHE A 218 -30.49 -18.42 13.72
N GLY A 219 -29.61 -17.67 13.04
CA GLY A 219 -29.34 -16.26 13.33
C GLY A 219 -28.64 -16.05 14.67
N MET A 220 -29.18 -15.16 15.50
CA MET A 220 -28.59 -14.78 16.80
C MET A 220 -28.92 -15.81 17.90
N THR A 221 -28.21 -16.93 17.88
CA THR A 221 -28.29 -17.97 18.92
C THR A 221 -27.65 -17.49 20.24
N LYS A 222 -27.92 -18.20 21.33
CA LYS A 222 -27.22 -18.04 22.62
C LYS A 222 -25.69 -18.17 22.54
N GLU A 223 -25.15 -18.68 21.44
CA GLU A 223 -23.71 -18.77 21.20
C GLU A 223 -23.17 -17.54 20.46
N ALA A 224 -23.84 -17.10 19.39
CA ALA A 224 -23.52 -15.84 18.72
C ALA A 224 -23.64 -14.63 19.67
N LEU A 225 -24.58 -14.69 20.62
CA LEU A 225 -24.82 -13.67 21.65
C LEU A 225 -23.88 -13.77 22.88
N LYS A 226 -22.83 -14.62 22.88
CA LYS A 226 -21.86 -14.67 23.99
C LYS A 226 -20.93 -13.45 24.05
N ASP A 227 -20.71 -12.83 22.90
CA ASP A 227 -19.69 -11.81 22.68
C ASP A 227 -20.33 -10.57 22.07
N HIS A 228 -20.22 -9.44 22.75
CA HIS A 228 -20.73 -8.14 22.28
C HIS A 228 -19.60 -7.26 21.72
N SER A 229 -18.40 -7.79 21.51
CA SER A 229 -17.31 -7.10 20.84
C SER A 229 -17.29 -7.35 19.33
N THR A 230 -16.71 -6.41 18.58
CA THR A 230 -16.36 -6.56 17.17
C THR A 230 -15.21 -5.61 16.84
N CYS A 231 -14.42 -5.89 15.80
CA CYS A 231 -13.36 -5.00 15.34
C CYS A 231 -13.87 -3.92 14.37
N THR A 232 -13.10 -2.84 14.18
CA THR A 232 -13.48 -1.73 13.28
C THR A 232 -13.59 -2.19 11.82
N ALA A 233 -12.62 -2.96 11.34
CA ALA A 233 -12.69 -3.67 10.06
C ALA A 233 -13.92 -4.60 10.00
N CYS A 234 -14.12 -5.42 11.04
CA CYS A 234 -15.21 -6.40 11.15
C CYS A 234 -16.62 -5.79 10.98
N ALA A 235 -16.77 -4.51 11.35
CA ALA A 235 -18.03 -3.77 11.24
C ALA A 235 -18.10 -2.82 10.03
N GLY A 236 -16.96 -2.32 9.55
CA GLY A 236 -16.88 -1.37 8.43
C GLY A 236 -16.80 -2.03 7.06
N SER A 237 -16.12 -3.18 6.97
CA SER A 237 -15.78 -3.89 5.74
C SER A 237 -16.93 -4.75 5.21
N MET A 238 -18.11 -4.14 5.14
CA MET A 238 -19.38 -4.73 4.69
C MET A 238 -19.97 -3.98 3.48
N ILE A 239 -19.61 -2.70 3.29
CA ILE A 239 -20.34 -1.80 2.39
C ILE A 239 -20.15 -2.08 0.89
N LEU A 240 -19.05 -2.70 0.46
CA LEU A 240 -18.83 -3.01 -0.96
C LEU A 240 -19.76 -4.14 -1.43
N GLU A 241 -19.80 -5.25 -0.70
CA GLU A 241 -20.60 -6.45 -1.02
C GLU A 241 -22.08 -6.18 -0.75
N PHE A 242 -22.42 -5.57 0.39
CA PHE A 242 -23.81 -5.24 0.71
C PHE A 242 -24.34 -4.12 -0.22
N GLY A 243 -23.50 -3.16 -0.61
CA GLY A 243 -23.81 -2.18 -1.65
C GLY A 243 -24.08 -2.86 -2.99
N ALA A 244 -23.15 -3.66 -3.49
CA ALA A 244 -23.32 -4.41 -4.74
C ALA A 244 -24.55 -5.32 -4.72
N LEU A 245 -24.80 -6.04 -3.61
CA LEU A 245 -25.97 -6.89 -3.43
C LEU A 245 -27.28 -6.08 -3.50
N SER A 246 -27.33 -4.91 -2.86
CA SER A 246 -28.48 -4.00 -2.95
C SER A 246 -28.71 -3.45 -4.36
N ARG A 247 -27.65 -3.02 -5.07
CA ARG A 247 -27.77 -2.51 -6.44
C ARG A 247 -28.17 -3.60 -7.44
N LEU A 248 -27.66 -4.83 -7.28
CA LEU A 248 -27.95 -5.96 -8.17
C LEU A 248 -29.31 -6.63 -7.91
N THR A 249 -29.84 -6.57 -6.69
CA THR A 249 -31.13 -7.20 -6.32
C THR A 249 -32.29 -6.24 -6.14
N GLY A 250 -32.03 -4.93 -6.10
CA GLY A 250 -33.02 -3.89 -5.84
C GLY A 250 -33.51 -3.81 -4.38
N ASN A 251 -32.99 -4.64 -3.47
CA ASN A 251 -33.33 -4.59 -2.05
C ASN A 251 -32.33 -3.70 -1.28
N PRO A 252 -32.71 -2.50 -0.80
CA PRO A 252 -31.78 -1.55 -0.18
C PRO A 252 -31.28 -1.95 1.21
N VAL A 253 -31.87 -2.98 1.85
CA VAL A 253 -31.60 -3.29 3.27
C VAL A 253 -30.14 -3.58 3.58
N PHE A 254 -29.39 -4.16 2.63
CA PHE A 254 -27.97 -4.48 2.79
C PHE A 254 -27.14 -3.20 2.82
N GLU A 255 -27.21 -2.37 1.76
CA GLU A 255 -26.50 -1.09 1.68
C GLU A 255 -26.88 -0.17 2.86
N GLU A 256 -28.15 -0.12 3.26
CA GLU A 256 -28.60 0.66 4.41
C GLU A 256 -27.99 0.17 5.74
N LYS A 257 -27.97 -1.14 6.01
CA LYS A 257 -27.37 -1.68 7.24
C LYS A 257 -25.87 -1.45 7.29
N ALA A 258 -25.15 -1.69 6.20
CA ALA A 258 -23.70 -1.43 6.12
C ALA A 258 -23.36 0.07 6.24
N LYS A 259 -24.10 0.94 5.55
CA LYS A 259 -23.93 2.41 5.64
C LYS A 259 -24.21 2.95 7.04
N ASN A 260 -25.16 2.34 7.76
CA ASN A 260 -25.43 2.69 9.16
C ASN A 260 -24.36 2.18 10.13
N ALA A 261 -23.74 1.01 9.91
CA ALA A 261 -22.56 0.59 10.66
C ALA A 261 -21.37 1.56 10.46
N MET A 262 -21.10 1.97 9.21
CA MET A 262 -20.08 2.98 8.88
C MET A 262 -20.33 4.33 9.58
N ARG A 263 -21.58 4.81 9.58
CA ARG A 263 -22.02 6.01 10.34
C ARG A 263 -21.78 5.86 11.84
N ALA A 264 -22.04 4.67 12.40
CA ALA A 264 -21.90 4.40 13.82
C ALA A 264 -20.42 4.32 14.26
N LEU A 265 -19.50 3.88 13.39
CA LEU A 265 -18.05 3.97 13.62
C LEU A 265 -17.57 5.43 13.52
N TRP A 266 -17.92 6.14 12.43
CA TRP A 266 -17.52 7.53 12.18
C TRP A 266 -17.88 8.51 13.30
N SER A 267 -19.08 8.36 13.88
CA SER A 267 -19.58 9.17 15.01
C SER A 267 -18.86 8.89 16.35
N ARG A 268 -17.92 7.95 16.38
CA ARG A 268 -17.19 7.52 17.60
C ARG A 268 -15.68 7.72 17.51
N ARG A 269 -15.18 8.35 16.44
CA ARG A 269 -13.78 8.78 16.32
C ARG A 269 -13.39 9.76 17.46
N SER A 270 -12.10 9.85 17.75
CA SER A 270 -11.57 10.83 18.70
C SER A 270 -11.59 12.26 18.16
N ALA A 271 -11.26 13.25 18.99
CA ALA A 271 -11.08 14.64 18.56
C ALA A 271 -9.96 14.80 17.51
N ASP A 272 -8.95 13.93 17.55
CA ASP A 272 -7.87 13.81 16.55
C ASP A 272 -8.32 13.04 15.28
N ASN A 273 -9.61 12.70 15.16
CA ASN A 273 -10.21 11.89 14.10
C ASN A 273 -9.61 10.47 13.96
N LEU A 274 -9.07 9.90 15.04
CA LEU A 274 -8.62 8.51 15.09
C LEU A 274 -9.76 7.55 15.46
N ILE A 275 -9.66 6.29 15.06
CA ILE A 275 -10.65 5.23 15.30
C ILE A 275 -10.04 4.12 16.18
N GLY A 276 -10.81 3.49 17.07
CA GLY A 276 -10.31 2.39 17.90
C GLY A 276 -10.27 1.06 17.14
N ASN A 277 -9.67 0.04 17.75
CA ASN A 277 -9.50 -1.28 17.16
C ASN A 277 -10.71 -2.22 17.41
N VAL A 278 -11.23 -2.24 18.65
CA VAL A 278 -12.36 -3.10 19.06
C VAL A 278 -13.43 -2.27 19.78
N ILE A 279 -14.69 -2.48 19.41
CA ILE A 279 -15.86 -1.74 19.91
C ILE A 279 -16.94 -2.69 20.45
N HIS A 280 -17.65 -2.25 21.49
CA HIS A 280 -18.80 -2.96 22.06
C HIS A 280 -20.09 -2.62 21.30
N THR A 281 -20.73 -3.58 20.64
CA THR A 281 -21.84 -3.36 19.69
C THR A 281 -23.08 -2.71 20.29
N HIS A 282 -23.31 -2.85 21.60
CA HIS A 282 -24.50 -2.32 22.27
C HIS A 282 -24.33 -0.93 22.90
N THR A 283 -23.21 -0.65 23.57
CA THR A 283 -22.91 0.67 24.13
C THR A 283 -22.24 1.59 23.12
N GLY A 284 -21.54 1.01 22.14
CA GLY A 284 -20.66 1.73 21.23
C GLY A 284 -19.42 2.30 21.92
N GLN A 285 -18.99 1.70 23.04
CA GLN A 285 -17.74 2.05 23.72
C GLN A 285 -16.56 1.29 23.10
N TRP A 286 -15.43 1.96 22.90
CA TRP A 286 -14.17 1.32 22.55
C TRP A 286 -13.68 0.41 23.69
N LEU A 287 -13.45 -0.86 23.36
CA LEU A 287 -12.86 -1.87 24.25
C LEU A 287 -11.34 -1.96 24.07
N ARG A 288 -10.84 -1.61 22.88
CA ARG A 288 -9.42 -1.40 22.57
C ARG A 288 -9.26 -0.07 21.84
N GLU A 289 -8.55 0.86 22.46
CA GLU A 289 -8.31 2.23 21.99
C GLU A 289 -7.00 2.37 21.17
N GLU A 290 -6.31 1.27 20.90
CA GLU A 290 -5.24 1.23 19.90
C GLU A 290 -5.78 1.68 18.53
N SER A 291 -5.00 2.48 17.83
CA SER A 291 -5.35 3.11 16.56
C SER A 291 -4.13 3.15 15.65
N GLY A 292 -4.30 2.61 14.45
CA GLY A 292 -3.26 2.42 13.46
C GLY A 292 -3.87 1.96 12.13
N ILE A 293 -3.03 1.51 11.20
CA ILE A 293 -3.46 1.00 9.89
C ILE A 293 -3.64 -0.53 9.87
N GLY A 294 -3.23 -1.22 10.93
CA GLY A 294 -3.10 -2.68 10.96
C GLY A 294 -4.35 -3.44 11.40
N ALA A 295 -4.11 -4.66 11.86
CA ALA A 295 -5.07 -5.74 12.03
C ALA A 295 -6.30 -5.35 12.86
N GLY A 296 -7.48 -5.40 12.25
CA GLY A 296 -8.77 -5.06 12.83
C GLY A 296 -9.21 -3.61 12.61
N ILE A 297 -8.40 -2.80 11.90
CA ILE A 297 -8.79 -1.47 11.41
C ILE A 297 -8.64 -1.42 9.89
N ASP A 298 -7.46 -1.74 9.35
CA ASP A 298 -7.14 -2.02 7.94
C ASP A 298 -8.22 -1.63 6.89
N SER A 299 -9.07 -2.60 6.55
CA SER A 299 -10.07 -2.62 5.51
C SER A 299 -11.24 -1.65 5.73
N TYR A 300 -11.42 -1.07 6.93
CA TYR A 300 -12.34 0.06 7.14
C TYR A 300 -11.89 1.29 6.33
N TYR A 301 -10.59 1.61 6.36
CA TYR A 301 -10.05 2.73 5.58
C TYR A 301 -10.07 2.44 4.07
N GLU A 302 -9.84 1.18 3.72
CA GLU A 302 -9.95 0.68 2.35
C GLU A 302 -11.37 0.86 1.80
N TYR A 303 -12.38 0.43 2.57
CA TYR A 303 -13.78 0.45 2.15
C TYR A 303 -14.34 1.86 2.11
N LEU A 304 -13.78 2.81 2.85
CA LEU A 304 -14.12 4.23 2.67
C LEU A 304 -13.70 4.74 1.27
N LEU A 305 -12.43 4.55 0.86
CA LEU A 305 -12.02 4.98 -0.49
C LEU A 305 -12.71 4.17 -1.59
N LYS A 306 -12.77 2.84 -1.44
CA LYS A 306 -13.35 1.94 -2.44
C LYS A 306 -14.87 2.09 -2.55
N ALA A 307 -15.61 2.45 -1.49
CA ALA A 307 -17.05 2.71 -1.58
C ALA A 307 -17.37 4.04 -2.28
N TYR A 308 -16.51 5.06 -2.17
CA TYR A 308 -16.64 6.25 -3.03
C TYR A 308 -16.51 5.84 -4.51
N MET A 309 -15.50 5.06 -4.86
CA MET A 309 -15.27 4.58 -6.23
C MET A 309 -16.42 3.70 -6.76
N LEU A 310 -16.98 2.82 -5.92
CA LEU A 310 -18.00 1.84 -6.33
C LEU A 310 -19.43 2.41 -6.33
N LEU A 311 -19.77 3.28 -5.36
CA LEU A 311 -21.15 3.73 -5.11
C LEU A 311 -21.41 5.20 -5.48
N GLY A 312 -20.35 5.99 -5.74
CA GLY A 312 -20.45 7.40 -6.15
C GLY A 312 -20.77 8.40 -5.04
N ASP A 313 -20.90 7.96 -3.78
CA ASP A 313 -21.22 8.83 -2.64
C ASP A 313 -19.95 9.50 -2.09
N ALA A 314 -19.81 10.81 -2.35
CA ALA A 314 -18.64 11.62 -1.95
C ALA A 314 -18.37 11.62 -0.44
N VAL A 315 -19.36 11.34 0.41
CA VAL A 315 -19.17 11.34 1.87
C VAL A 315 -18.17 10.27 2.30
N TYR A 316 -18.07 9.15 1.59
CA TYR A 316 -17.04 8.14 1.90
C TYR A 316 -15.62 8.66 1.62
N LEU A 317 -15.44 9.52 0.61
CA LEU A 317 -14.16 10.17 0.30
C LEU A 317 -13.80 11.25 1.34
N ASP A 318 -14.77 12.04 1.80
CA ASP A 318 -14.54 13.05 2.85
C ASP A 318 -14.14 12.38 4.18
N VAL A 319 -14.84 11.31 4.56
CA VAL A 319 -14.51 10.49 5.74
C VAL A 319 -13.14 9.82 5.59
N PHE A 320 -12.83 9.24 4.42
CA PHE A 320 -11.51 8.69 4.11
C PHE A 320 -10.40 9.73 4.24
N ASN A 321 -10.53 10.89 3.59
CA ASN A 321 -9.51 11.94 3.62
C ASN A 321 -9.29 12.51 5.03
N THR A 322 -10.34 12.59 5.85
CA THR A 322 -10.23 13.01 7.25
C THR A 322 -9.42 11.99 8.06
N HIS A 323 -9.74 10.70 7.95
CA HIS A 323 -8.98 9.64 8.61
C HIS A 323 -7.55 9.51 8.07
N TYR A 324 -7.33 9.62 6.77
CA TYR A 324 -6.00 9.59 6.15
C TYR A 324 -5.10 10.70 6.70
N SER A 325 -5.64 11.91 6.81
CA SER A 325 -4.93 13.05 7.40
C SER A 325 -4.57 12.77 8.86
N ALA A 326 -5.49 12.22 9.65
CA ALA A 326 -5.23 11.83 11.04
C ALA A 326 -4.15 10.73 11.15
N VAL A 327 -4.21 9.69 10.33
CA VAL A 327 -3.19 8.62 10.29
C VAL A 327 -1.82 9.18 9.93
N MET A 328 -1.73 10.04 8.91
CA MET A 328 -0.48 10.65 8.47
C MET A 328 0.10 11.66 9.47
N THR A 329 -0.72 12.27 10.33
CA THR A 329 -0.26 13.14 11.44
C THR A 329 0.09 12.36 12.71
N HIS A 330 -0.74 11.40 13.12
CA HIS A 330 -0.71 10.83 14.45
C HIS A 330 -0.13 9.40 14.52
N VAL A 331 -0.20 8.61 13.43
CA VAL A 331 0.27 7.22 13.36
C VAL A 331 1.61 7.10 12.61
N LYS A 332 1.83 7.90 11.56
CA LYS A 332 3.07 7.87 10.77
C LYS A 332 4.30 8.35 11.56
N ARG A 333 5.43 7.64 11.46
CA ARG A 333 6.70 7.88 12.16
C ARG A 333 7.88 7.58 11.23
N GLY A 334 8.21 8.53 10.36
CA GLY A 334 9.07 8.26 9.19
C GLY A 334 8.33 7.34 8.22
N ALA A 335 9.00 6.32 7.67
CA ALA A 335 8.35 5.30 6.83
C ALA A 335 7.35 4.39 7.58
N TRP A 336 7.46 4.32 8.92
CA TRP A 336 6.65 3.43 9.76
C TRP A 336 5.26 4.01 10.03
N PHE A 337 4.28 3.14 10.21
CA PHE A 337 2.99 3.45 10.84
C PHE A 337 2.93 2.63 12.13
N ILE A 338 2.75 3.29 13.28
CA ILE A 338 2.89 2.64 14.60
C ILE A 338 1.65 2.93 15.45
N ASP A 339 1.06 1.86 15.99
CA ASP A 339 -0.15 1.91 16.82
C ASP A 339 -0.04 2.88 17.99
N THR A 340 -0.89 3.90 17.95
CA THR A 340 -1.03 4.91 18.99
C THR A 340 -2.37 4.76 19.71
N ARG A 341 -2.63 5.59 20.74
CA ARG A 341 -3.93 5.62 21.42
C ARG A 341 -4.82 6.69 20.82
N MET A 342 -6.05 6.34 20.42
CA MET A 342 -6.93 7.26 19.69
C MET A 342 -7.21 8.58 20.42
N HIS A 343 -7.27 8.57 21.75
CA HIS A 343 -7.50 9.76 22.59
C HIS A 343 -6.22 10.42 23.14
N GLN A 344 -5.05 9.83 22.90
CA GLN A 344 -3.76 10.30 23.42
C GLN A 344 -2.60 10.05 22.42
N PRO A 345 -2.69 10.53 21.17
CA PRO A 345 -1.79 10.10 20.09
C PRO A 345 -0.30 10.45 20.28
N TYR A 346 0.00 11.40 21.17
CA TYR A 346 1.36 11.84 21.52
C TYR A 346 1.89 11.24 22.83
N SER A 347 1.05 10.51 23.59
CA SER A 347 1.53 9.81 24.79
C SER A 347 2.42 8.65 24.39
N ALA A 348 3.62 8.58 24.97
CA ALA A 348 4.66 7.65 24.54
C ALA A 348 4.29 6.18 24.81
N ASN A 349 3.66 5.53 23.83
CA ASN A 349 3.29 4.11 23.84
C ASN A 349 4.53 3.22 23.63
N ARG A 350 5.53 3.33 24.53
CA ARG A 350 6.89 2.74 24.42
C ARG A 350 6.92 1.22 24.23
N ASN A 351 5.80 0.54 24.46
CA ASN A 351 5.70 -0.92 24.42
C ASN A 351 5.20 -1.45 23.06
N ASN A 352 4.59 -0.63 22.21
CA ASN A 352 3.90 -1.07 20.98
C ASN A 352 4.64 -0.61 19.71
N LEU A 353 5.91 -0.99 19.58
CA LEU A 353 6.75 -0.74 18.38
C LEU A 353 6.63 -1.87 17.33
N ILE A 354 5.48 -2.56 17.32
CA ILE A 354 5.18 -3.69 16.43
C ILE A 354 4.31 -3.17 15.28
N VAL A 355 4.64 -3.58 14.06
CA VAL A 355 3.82 -3.45 12.86
C VAL A 355 3.48 -4.86 12.39
N ASP A 356 2.22 -5.09 12.01
CA ASP A 356 1.77 -6.36 11.48
C ASP A 356 2.00 -6.50 9.96
N ALA A 357 1.87 -7.73 9.44
CA ALA A 357 1.98 -7.99 8.01
C ALA A 357 0.81 -7.40 7.21
N LEU A 358 -0.39 -7.31 7.80
CA LEU A 358 -1.62 -6.86 7.14
C LEU A 358 -1.50 -5.39 6.73
N SER A 359 -0.84 -4.57 7.56
CA SER A 359 -0.47 -3.17 7.31
C SER A 359 0.26 -2.95 5.96
N ALA A 360 0.79 -3.99 5.32
CA ALA A 360 1.39 -3.93 3.99
C ALA A 360 0.40 -3.68 2.83
N PHE A 361 -0.91 -3.64 3.08
CA PHE A 361 -1.93 -3.21 2.09
C PHE A 361 -1.92 -1.68 1.86
N TRP A 362 -1.51 -0.92 2.89
CA TRP A 362 -1.63 0.54 2.94
C TRP A 362 -0.89 1.28 1.79
N PRO A 363 0.30 0.87 1.32
CA PRO A 363 0.91 1.46 0.12
C PRO A 363 0.01 1.35 -1.13
N GLY A 364 -0.72 0.24 -1.32
CA GLY A 364 -1.71 0.08 -2.39
C GLY A 364 -2.86 1.08 -2.24
N LEU A 365 -3.38 1.25 -1.02
CA LEU A 365 -4.41 2.26 -0.73
C LEU A 365 -3.90 3.70 -0.93
N GLN A 366 -2.63 3.97 -0.61
CA GLN A 366 -1.96 5.24 -0.88
C GLN A 366 -1.85 5.51 -2.39
N VAL A 367 -1.53 4.49 -3.20
CA VAL A 367 -1.57 4.59 -4.67
C VAL A 367 -2.98 4.89 -5.18
N LEU A 368 -4.01 4.21 -4.68
CA LEU A 368 -5.42 4.46 -5.05
C LEU A 368 -5.86 5.88 -4.71
N LYS A 369 -5.38 6.46 -3.61
CA LYS A 369 -5.58 7.88 -3.25
C LYS A 369 -4.83 8.85 -4.20
N GLY A 370 -3.73 8.40 -4.81
CA GLY A 370 -2.79 9.22 -5.58
C GLY A 370 -1.55 9.68 -4.80
N ASP A 371 -1.37 9.26 -3.54
CA ASP A 371 -0.18 9.56 -2.72
C ASP A 371 0.96 8.55 -3.00
N VAL A 372 1.36 8.49 -4.27
CA VAL A 372 2.27 7.47 -4.82
C VAL A 372 3.68 7.56 -4.22
N ASP A 373 4.14 8.74 -3.83
CA ASP A 373 5.47 8.88 -3.23
C ASP A 373 5.51 8.47 -1.74
N ALA A 374 4.42 8.66 -0.97
CA ALA A 374 4.32 8.07 0.35
C ALA A 374 4.18 6.53 0.28
N ALA A 375 3.50 6.01 -0.75
CA ALA A 375 3.42 4.57 -1.02
C ALA A 375 4.80 3.94 -1.32
N LYS A 376 5.68 4.62 -2.06
CA LYS A 376 7.06 4.17 -2.28
C LYS A 376 7.86 4.08 -0.97
N GLU A 377 7.73 5.10 -0.11
CA GLU A 377 8.41 5.17 1.18
C GLU A 377 7.99 4.02 2.11
N SER A 378 6.70 3.75 2.21
CA SER A 378 6.13 2.69 3.06
C SER A 378 6.37 1.29 2.47
N HIS A 379 6.27 1.10 1.15
CA HIS A 379 6.52 -0.20 0.50
C HIS A 379 7.97 -0.67 0.61
N GLN A 380 8.96 0.22 0.42
CA GLN A 380 10.38 -0.13 0.54
C GLN A 380 10.71 -0.66 1.95
N MET A 381 10.08 -0.13 2.99
CA MET A 381 10.24 -0.62 4.37
C MET A 381 9.77 -2.07 4.53
N TYR A 382 8.60 -2.43 3.99
CA TYR A 382 8.15 -3.83 3.97
C TYR A 382 9.09 -4.71 3.13
N PHE A 383 9.59 -4.22 1.99
CA PHE A 383 10.52 -4.96 1.15
C PHE A 383 11.87 -5.22 1.82
N ASP A 384 12.40 -4.28 2.62
CA ASP A 384 13.63 -4.49 3.40
C ASP A 384 13.47 -5.61 4.46
N VAL A 385 12.26 -5.82 4.98
CA VAL A 385 11.95 -6.92 5.91
C VAL A 385 11.78 -8.24 5.15
N VAL A 386 11.09 -8.23 4.00
CA VAL A 386 11.00 -9.38 3.09
C VAL A 386 12.39 -9.82 2.61
N LYS A 387 13.31 -8.89 2.30
CA LYS A 387 14.72 -9.20 1.99
C LYS A 387 15.46 -9.91 3.12
N ARG A 388 15.12 -9.62 4.39
CA ARG A 388 15.79 -10.19 5.56
C ARG A 388 15.37 -11.62 5.88
N PHE A 389 14.09 -11.94 5.74
CA PHE A 389 13.52 -13.25 6.13
C PHE A 389 13.02 -14.10 4.94
N GLY A 390 12.92 -13.50 3.74
CA GLY A 390 12.28 -14.07 2.56
C GLY A 390 10.75 -13.96 2.55
N PHE A 391 10.13 -13.69 3.71
CA PHE A 391 8.70 -13.51 3.89
C PHE A 391 8.47 -12.38 4.90
N LEU A 392 7.32 -11.71 4.84
CA LEU A 392 6.96 -10.70 5.83
C LEU A 392 6.44 -11.41 7.10
N PRO A 393 7.10 -11.29 8.28
CA PRO A 393 6.60 -11.91 9.51
C PRO A 393 5.26 -11.27 9.90
N GLU A 394 4.30 -12.06 10.42
CA GLU A 394 2.95 -11.58 10.78
C GLU A 394 2.98 -10.36 11.73
N GLY A 395 4.06 -10.20 12.51
CA GLY A 395 4.37 -8.98 13.26
C GLY A 395 5.86 -8.79 13.44
N PHE A 396 6.35 -7.56 13.28
CA PHE A 396 7.77 -7.21 13.31
C PHE A 396 8.02 -5.80 13.88
N THR A 397 9.23 -5.54 14.36
CA THR A 397 9.60 -4.25 14.97
C THR A 397 10.36 -3.34 14.01
N ALA A 398 10.42 -2.03 14.34
CA ALA A 398 11.07 -1.00 13.52
C ALA A 398 12.60 -1.19 13.27
N ASP A 399 13.24 -2.13 13.95
CA ASP A 399 14.62 -2.60 13.71
C ASP A 399 14.67 -3.94 12.91
N HIS A 400 13.59 -4.23 12.20
CA HIS A 400 13.37 -5.35 11.29
C HIS A 400 13.52 -6.71 11.97
N ARG A 401 13.18 -6.84 13.27
CA ARG A 401 13.12 -8.14 13.96
C ARG A 401 11.72 -8.71 13.89
N ALA A 402 11.60 -10.00 13.56
CA ALA A 402 10.32 -10.72 13.67
C ALA A 402 9.91 -10.83 15.14
N HIS A 403 8.65 -10.48 15.43
CA HIS A 403 8.02 -10.58 16.75
C HIS A 403 6.97 -11.71 16.76
N TRP A 404 6.08 -11.73 15.77
CA TRP A 404 5.27 -12.90 15.43
C TRP A 404 5.86 -13.53 14.18
N VAL A 405 6.41 -14.73 14.32
CA VAL A 405 7.34 -15.33 13.34
C VAL A 405 6.67 -16.12 12.23
N HIS A 406 5.36 -16.31 12.25
CA HIS A 406 4.63 -17.02 11.21
C HIS A 406 4.33 -16.10 10.01
N HIS A 407 3.92 -16.70 8.89
CA HIS A 407 3.49 -16.01 7.67
C HIS A 407 2.61 -16.97 6.84
N PRO A 408 1.27 -16.80 6.81
CA PRO A 408 0.34 -17.70 6.11
C PRO A 408 0.24 -17.47 4.60
N LEU A 409 1.30 -16.99 3.94
CA LEU A 409 1.33 -16.60 2.51
C LEU A 409 0.44 -15.37 2.19
N ARG A 410 0.46 -14.42 3.13
CA ARG A 410 -0.18 -13.09 3.16
C ARG A 410 -0.13 -12.31 1.82
N PRO A 411 -1.26 -11.83 1.26
CA PRO A 411 -1.31 -11.14 -0.04
C PRO A 411 -0.93 -9.66 -0.02
N GLU A 412 -1.02 -8.99 1.13
CA GLU A 412 -1.11 -7.54 1.24
C GLU A 412 0.13 -6.81 0.68
N PHE A 413 1.32 -7.40 0.87
CA PHE A 413 2.57 -6.90 0.28
C PHE A 413 2.60 -7.01 -1.25
N ILE A 414 2.00 -8.05 -1.85
CA ILE A 414 1.97 -8.22 -3.31
C ILE A 414 0.82 -7.43 -3.96
N GLU A 415 -0.30 -7.19 -3.26
CA GLU A 415 -1.31 -6.19 -3.66
C GLU A 415 -0.65 -4.80 -3.82
N SER A 416 0.05 -4.34 -2.79
CA SER A 416 0.78 -3.06 -2.84
C SER A 416 1.84 -3.02 -3.95
N THR A 417 2.54 -4.12 -4.18
CA THR A 417 3.51 -4.25 -5.29
C THR A 417 2.83 -4.14 -6.65
N TYR A 418 1.65 -4.76 -6.80
CA TYR A 418 0.83 -4.67 -8.00
C TYR A 418 0.36 -3.24 -8.27
N TYR A 419 -0.25 -2.56 -7.30
CA TYR A 419 -0.71 -1.17 -7.50
C TYR A 419 0.44 -0.21 -7.79
N LEU A 420 1.58 -0.33 -7.08
CA LEU A 420 2.78 0.47 -7.36
C LEU A 420 3.31 0.22 -8.78
N TYR A 421 3.32 -1.03 -9.26
CA TYR A 421 3.66 -1.30 -10.66
C TYR A 421 2.63 -0.70 -11.63
N ARG A 422 1.32 -0.85 -11.40
CA ARG A 422 0.28 -0.29 -12.29
C ARG A 422 0.42 1.22 -12.43
N ALA A 423 0.68 1.95 -11.33
CA ALA A 423 0.79 3.41 -11.33
C ALA A 423 2.14 3.95 -11.83
N THR A 424 3.26 3.29 -11.54
CA THR A 424 4.62 3.81 -11.88
C THR A 424 5.22 3.22 -13.16
N LYS A 425 4.81 2.00 -13.53
CA LYS A 425 5.49 1.12 -14.50
C LYS A 425 6.98 0.86 -14.21
N ASP A 426 7.46 1.12 -12.99
CA ASP A 426 8.86 0.91 -12.62
C ASP A 426 9.19 -0.60 -12.61
N PRO A 427 10.18 -1.08 -13.40
CA PRO A 427 10.58 -2.48 -13.45
C PRO A 427 11.02 -3.07 -12.10
N LEU A 428 11.37 -2.22 -11.12
CA LEU A 428 11.63 -2.64 -9.75
C LEU A 428 10.51 -3.53 -9.18
N TYR A 429 9.24 -3.17 -9.39
CA TYR A 429 8.12 -3.90 -8.80
C TYR A 429 7.91 -5.28 -9.45
N LEU A 430 8.26 -5.45 -10.72
CA LEU A 430 8.31 -6.77 -11.36
C LEU A 430 9.42 -7.64 -10.74
N GLU A 431 10.58 -7.06 -10.43
CA GLU A 431 11.70 -7.77 -9.79
C GLU A 431 11.39 -8.12 -8.32
N ILE A 432 10.69 -7.25 -7.58
CA ILE A 432 10.13 -7.56 -6.25
C ILE A 432 9.16 -8.74 -6.35
N GLY A 433 8.22 -8.69 -7.30
CA GLY A 433 7.29 -9.80 -7.56
C GLY A 433 8.00 -11.09 -7.91
N ARG A 434 9.07 -11.03 -8.71
CA ARG A 434 9.85 -12.21 -9.12
C ARG A 434 10.50 -12.88 -7.92
N GLN A 435 11.13 -12.09 -7.05
CA GLN A 435 11.73 -12.57 -5.80
C GLN A 435 10.68 -13.22 -4.88
N VAL A 436 9.49 -12.61 -4.74
CA VAL A 436 8.38 -13.17 -3.95
C VAL A 436 7.88 -14.49 -4.55
N LEU A 437 7.62 -14.53 -5.86
CA LEU A 437 7.15 -15.73 -6.57
C LEU A 437 8.14 -16.90 -6.42
N GLU A 438 9.42 -16.66 -6.69
CA GLU A 438 10.48 -17.67 -6.55
C GLU A 438 10.64 -18.11 -5.10
N LYS A 439 10.50 -17.21 -4.13
CA LYS A 439 10.64 -17.53 -2.71
C LYS A 439 9.48 -18.37 -2.16
N ILE A 440 8.24 -18.08 -2.58
CA ILE A 440 7.08 -18.95 -2.34
C ILE A 440 7.32 -20.31 -3.01
N LYS A 441 7.62 -20.33 -4.32
CA LYS A 441 7.79 -21.55 -5.14
C LYS A 441 8.90 -22.49 -4.64
N SER A 442 9.97 -21.94 -4.07
CA SER A 442 11.10 -22.70 -3.51
C SER A 442 10.96 -23.12 -2.05
N THR A 443 10.04 -22.52 -1.27
CA THR A 443 9.93 -22.79 0.18
C THR A 443 8.58 -23.40 0.57
N ALA A 444 7.48 -22.85 0.09
CA ALA A 444 6.13 -23.19 0.53
C ALA A 444 5.49 -24.35 -0.27
N ARG A 445 6.09 -24.74 -1.41
CA ARG A 445 5.50 -25.75 -2.29
C ARG A 445 5.63 -27.15 -1.70
N VAL A 446 4.51 -27.86 -1.62
CA VAL A 446 4.46 -29.25 -1.13
C VAL A 446 3.56 -30.12 -2.04
N ASN A 447 3.62 -31.45 -1.86
CA ASN A 447 2.97 -32.42 -2.77
C ASN A 447 1.45 -32.21 -2.98
N CYS A 448 0.79 -31.57 -2.01
CA CYS A 448 -0.65 -31.39 -1.97
C CYS A 448 -1.04 -29.92 -1.73
N GLY A 449 -0.31 -28.97 -2.32
CA GLY A 449 -0.64 -27.54 -2.29
C GLY A 449 0.50 -26.65 -1.80
N TRP A 450 0.14 -25.61 -1.04
CA TRP A 450 1.04 -24.55 -0.56
C TRP A 450 0.96 -24.44 0.96
N ALA A 451 2.04 -24.76 1.65
CA ALA A 451 2.09 -24.73 3.10
C ALA A 451 2.49 -23.35 3.63
N ALA A 452 1.72 -22.81 4.57
CA ALA A 452 2.07 -21.62 5.35
C ALA A 452 3.43 -21.77 6.05
N ILE A 453 4.09 -20.65 6.31
CA ILE A 453 5.37 -20.61 7.03
C ILE A 453 5.10 -20.43 8.53
N ALA A 454 5.42 -21.45 9.32
CA ALA A 454 5.21 -21.46 10.76
C ALA A 454 6.27 -20.66 11.55
N ASP A 455 7.45 -20.45 10.95
CA ASP A 455 8.53 -19.62 11.48
C ASP A 455 9.47 -19.18 10.34
N VAL A 456 9.47 -17.89 10.00
CA VAL A 456 10.28 -17.29 8.94
C VAL A 456 11.79 -17.29 9.22
N ASN A 457 12.21 -17.49 10.48
CA ASN A 457 13.64 -17.59 10.83
C ASN A 457 14.21 -18.97 10.50
N THR A 458 13.39 -20.02 10.63
CA THR A 458 13.77 -21.41 10.33
C THR A 458 13.20 -21.95 9.02
N LEU A 459 12.30 -21.20 8.39
CA LEU A 459 11.50 -21.60 7.21
C LEU A 459 10.73 -22.90 7.43
N ARG A 460 10.34 -23.19 8.68
CA ARG A 460 9.52 -24.35 9.04
C ARG A 460 8.10 -24.16 8.50
N LEU A 461 7.52 -25.21 7.92
CA LEU A 461 6.16 -25.19 7.37
C LEU A 461 5.08 -25.53 8.42
N GLU A 462 3.85 -25.09 8.13
CA GLU A 462 2.61 -25.39 8.84
C GLU A 462 1.64 -26.17 7.93
N ASP A 463 0.79 -27.03 8.49
CA ASP A 463 -0.20 -27.80 7.72
C ASP A 463 -1.47 -26.98 7.44
N ARG A 464 -1.30 -25.86 6.74
CA ARG A 464 -2.29 -24.80 6.54
C ARG A 464 -2.14 -24.19 5.15
N MET A 465 -3.27 -24.06 4.44
CA MET A 465 -3.44 -23.26 3.21
C MET A 465 -4.81 -22.59 3.26
N ASP A 466 -4.85 -21.33 3.67
CA ASP A 466 -6.05 -20.50 3.74
C ASP A 466 -6.54 -20.11 2.33
N SER A 467 -7.80 -19.69 2.20
CA SER A 467 -8.41 -19.45 0.88
C SER A 467 -7.80 -18.26 0.11
N PHE A 468 -7.44 -17.18 0.82
CA PHE A 468 -6.79 -15.97 0.25
C PHE A 468 -5.51 -16.27 -0.53
N VAL A 469 -4.82 -17.38 -0.24
CA VAL A 469 -3.60 -17.77 -0.99
C VAL A 469 -3.91 -17.98 -2.47
N LEU A 470 -5.11 -18.46 -2.81
CA LEU A 470 -5.55 -18.66 -4.18
C LEU A 470 -6.28 -17.45 -4.77
N SER A 471 -7.21 -16.85 -4.02
CA SER A 471 -8.02 -15.71 -4.50
C SER A 471 -7.27 -14.38 -4.50
N GLU A 472 -6.20 -14.23 -3.73
CA GLU A 472 -5.45 -12.98 -3.62
C GLU A 472 -4.00 -13.13 -4.03
N THR A 473 -3.19 -13.89 -3.26
CA THR A 473 -1.73 -13.90 -3.41
C THR A 473 -1.30 -14.32 -4.82
N PHE A 474 -1.95 -15.34 -5.40
CA PHE A 474 -1.70 -15.76 -6.77
C PHE A 474 -2.43 -14.94 -7.84
N LYS A 475 -3.58 -14.32 -7.51
CA LYS A 475 -4.29 -13.36 -8.39
C LYS A 475 -3.43 -12.11 -8.63
N TYR A 476 -2.89 -11.50 -7.57
CA TYR A 476 -2.02 -10.32 -7.67
C TYR A 476 -0.66 -10.64 -8.31
N LEU A 477 -0.05 -11.80 -8.03
CA LEU A 477 1.15 -12.23 -8.76
C LEU A 477 0.89 -12.37 -10.26
N TYR A 478 -0.22 -13.00 -10.66
CA TYR A 478 -0.58 -13.13 -12.08
C TYR A 478 -0.82 -11.75 -12.73
N LEU A 479 -1.57 -10.87 -12.08
CA LEU A 479 -1.89 -9.53 -12.57
C LEU A 479 -0.67 -8.60 -12.68
N LEU A 480 0.31 -8.73 -11.76
CA LEU A 480 1.58 -8.00 -11.80
C LEU A 480 2.40 -8.33 -13.07
N PHE A 481 2.39 -9.60 -13.48
CA PHE A 481 3.12 -10.07 -14.65
C PHE A 481 2.33 -10.02 -15.96
N ASP A 482 1.10 -9.50 -15.98
CA ASP A 482 0.30 -9.46 -17.20
C ASP A 482 0.66 -8.29 -18.12
N SER A 483 1.78 -8.46 -18.85
CA SER A 483 2.39 -7.49 -19.77
C SER A 483 1.40 -6.94 -20.82
N ASP A 484 0.45 -7.77 -21.20
CA ASP A 484 -0.42 -7.55 -22.35
C ASP A 484 -1.58 -6.61 -21.93
N ARG A 485 -1.99 -6.65 -20.65
CA ARG A 485 -2.82 -5.62 -19.97
C ARG A 485 -2.03 -4.39 -19.50
N ALA A 486 -0.71 -4.34 -19.65
CA ALA A 486 0.14 -3.23 -19.19
C ALA A 486 0.61 -2.28 -20.31
N SER A 487 0.53 -2.72 -21.57
CA SER A 487 1.14 -2.07 -22.74
C SER A 487 0.16 -1.47 -23.75
N GLY A 488 -1.15 -1.63 -23.55
CA GLY A 488 -2.21 -1.07 -24.41
C GLY A 488 -2.39 -1.77 -25.77
N ASN A 489 -1.49 -2.68 -26.15
CA ASN A 489 -1.50 -3.42 -27.42
C ASN A 489 -2.51 -4.59 -27.43
N ARG A 490 -3.75 -4.36 -26.99
CA ARG A 490 -4.82 -5.38 -27.00
C ARG A 490 -5.42 -5.47 -28.40
N MET A 491 -5.62 -6.69 -28.89
CA MET A 491 -6.40 -6.95 -30.10
C MET A 491 -7.87 -7.14 -29.69
N GLU A 492 -8.82 -6.52 -30.41
CA GLU A 492 -10.23 -6.42 -29.98
C GLU A 492 -10.98 -7.76 -29.84
N ASP A 493 -10.46 -8.84 -30.44
CA ASP A 493 -11.07 -10.18 -30.48
C ASP A 493 -10.67 -11.08 -29.28
N ASP A 494 -9.83 -10.59 -28.36
CA ASP A 494 -9.46 -11.33 -27.16
C ASP A 494 -10.48 -11.17 -26.03
N LEU A 495 -11.08 -12.29 -25.60
CA LEU A 495 -12.12 -12.35 -24.57
C LEU A 495 -11.62 -11.98 -23.15
N THR A 496 -10.35 -11.65 -22.95
CA THR A 496 -9.78 -11.34 -21.63
C THR A 496 -10.55 -10.25 -20.87
N ILE A 497 -10.93 -10.54 -19.61
CA ILE A 497 -11.54 -9.54 -18.71
C ILE A 497 -10.62 -8.34 -18.55
N ASP A 498 -11.22 -7.15 -18.47
CA ASP A 498 -10.50 -5.89 -18.25
C ASP A 498 -10.73 -5.37 -16.83
N VAL A 499 -9.77 -5.67 -15.94
CA VAL A 499 -9.88 -5.45 -14.49
C VAL A 499 -9.93 -3.97 -14.09
N GLU A 500 -9.53 -3.05 -14.96
CA GLU A 500 -9.61 -1.60 -14.71
C GLU A 500 -11.06 -1.08 -14.70
N ASN A 501 -12.04 -1.88 -15.16
CA ASN A 501 -13.47 -1.57 -15.05
C ASN A 501 -14.09 -2.01 -13.71
N PHE A 502 -13.27 -2.47 -12.76
CA PHE A 502 -13.71 -3.06 -11.50
C PHE A 502 -12.96 -2.46 -10.31
N VAL A 503 -13.64 -2.44 -9.15
CA VAL A 503 -13.03 -2.27 -7.84
C VAL A 503 -12.76 -3.66 -7.25
N PHE A 504 -11.55 -3.89 -6.78
CA PHE A 504 -11.20 -5.07 -5.99
C PHE A 504 -11.69 -4.89 -4.55
N THR A 505 -12.37 -5.85 -3.93
CA THR A 505 -12.64 -5.85 -2.48
C THR A 505 -11.36 -6.03 -1.65
N THR A 506 -11.46 -6.15 -0.32
CA THR A 506 -10.31 -6.48 0.54
C THR A 506 -9.84 -7.93 0.35
N GLU A 507 -10.72 -8.81 -0.13
CA GLU A 507 -10.43 -10.21 -0.50
C GLU A 507 -10.21 -10.35 -2.03
N ALA A 508 -9.71 -9.27 -2.66
CA ALA A 508 -9.42 -9.16 -4.09
C ALA A 508 -10.56 -9.51 -5.09
N HIS A 509 -11.83 -9.54 -4.68
CA HIS A 509 -12.96 -9.85 -5.57
C HIS A 509 -13.35 -8.67 -6.46
N LEU A 510 -13.69 -8.95 -7.71
CA LEU A 510 -14.01 -7.91 -8.71
C LEU A 510 -15.48 -7.48 -8.64
N LEU A 511 -15.74 -6.22 -8.29
CA LEU A 511 -17.05 -5.57 -8.33
C LEU A 511 -17.06 -4.46 -9.41
N PRO A 512 -18.01 -4.42 -10.36
CA PRO A 512 -17.90 -3.55 -11.53
C PRO A 512 -18.23 -2.09 -11.19
N LEU A 513 -17.44 -1.15 -11.76
CA LEU A 513 -17.58 0.29 -11.53
C LEU A 513 -18.94 0.85 -11.99
N ASN A 514 -19.67 0.14 -12.87
CA ASN A 514 -21.00 0.57 -13.33
C ASN A 514 -22.08 0.54 -12.22
N LEU A 515 -21.85 -0.10 -11.08
CA LEU A 515 -22.77 -0.06 -9.93
C LEU A 515 -23.00 1.36 -9.40
N SER A 516 -22.04 2.26 -9.62
CA SER A 516 -22.15 3.71 -9.33
C SER A 516 -23.28 4.39 -10.10
N THR A 517 -23.61 3.92 -11.31
CA THR A 517 -24.67 4.51 -12.16
C THR A 517 -26.05 3.88 -11.93
N ILE A 518 -26.11 2.73 -11.26
CA ILE A 518 -27.38 2.11 -10.86
C ILE A 518 -27.95 2.91 -9.68
N ALA A 519 -29.01 3.68 -9.95
CA ALA A 519 -29.61 4.62 -9.00
C ALA A 519 -30.23 3.92 -7.76
N GLY A 520 -29.42 3.73 -6.72
CA GLY A 520 -29.87 3.25 -5.43
C GLY A 520 -30.81 4.26 -4.75
N ARG A 521 -31.98 3.81 -4.28
CA ARG A 521 -32.87 4.60 -3.41
C ARG A 521 -32.34 4.67 -1.97
N THR A 522 -31.08 5.02 -1.77
CA THR A 522 -30.52 5.23 -0.44
C THR A 522 -30.86 6.62 0.08
N THR A 523 -31.13 6.72 1.38
CA THR A 523 -31.09 8.03 2.06
C THR A 523 -29.67 8.62 2.00
N PRO A 524 -29.52 9.93 1.74
CA PRO A 524 -28.26 10.63 1.95
C PRO A 524 -27.70 10.40 3.36
N PHE A 525 -26.41 10.68 3.58
CA PHE A 525 -26.01 11.05 4.94
C PHE A 525 -26.85 12.25 5.41
N PRO A 526 -27.30 12.28 6.67
CA PRO A 526 -27.78 13.52 7.26
C PRO A 526 -26.73 14.61 7.06
N GLU A 527 -27.14 15.79 6.63
CA GLU A 527 -26.27 16.96 6.67
C GLU A 527 -26.06 17.32 8.13
N ASP A 528 -24.96 16.84 8.69
CA ASP A 528 -24.45 17.26 9.98
C ASP A 528 -23.74 18.61 9.75
N ASP A 529 -24.31 19.69 10.29
CA ASP A 529 -23.77 21.07 10.18
C ASP A 529 -22.33 21.19 10.72
N THR A 530 -21.82 20.16 11.42
CA THR A 530 -20.41 20.08 11.85
C THR A 530 -19.44 19.59 10.77
N ILE A 531 -19.90 19.23 9.57
CA ILE A 531 -19.04 18.98 8.39
C ILE A 531 -18.90 20.29 7.59
N PRO A 532 -17.83 21.09 7.78
CA PRO A 532 -17.58 22.23 6.91
C PRO A 532 -17.29 21.72 5.50
N ARG A 533 -18.20 21.99 4.55
CA ARG A 533 -17.95 21.83 3.10
C ARG A 533 -16.86 22.80 2.66
N SER A 534 -15.60 22.39 2.88
CA SER A 534 -14.43 23.20 2.59
C SER A 534 -14.17 23.28 1.08
N SER A 535 -14.68 24.35 0.47
CA SER A 535 -14.34 24.74 -0.90
C SER A 535 -12.85 25.07 -1.09
N THR A 536 -12.06 25.12 -0.01
CA THR A 536 -10.61 25.38 -0.02
C THR A 536 -9.74 24.15 0.24
N HIS A 537 -10.34 22.96 0.47
CA HIS A 537 -9.60 21.70 0.63
C HIS A 537 -9.88 20.65 -0.46
N GLN A 538 -10.21 21.09 -1.68
CA GLN A 538 -10.00 20.28 -2.88
C GLN A 538 -8.50 20.12 -3.19
N GLN A 539 -7.79 19.32 -2.37
CA GLN A 539 -6.75 18.48 -2.93
C GLN A 539 -7.44 17.56 -3.93
N LEU A 540 -7.22 17.79 -5.22
CA LEU A 540 -7.77 17.01 -6.33
C LEU A 540 -7.28 15.55 -6.25
N SER A 541 -7.96 14.77 -5.42
CA SER A 541 -7.81 13.32 -5.30
C SER A 541 -8.50 12.70 -6.50
N CYS A 542 -7.89 12.86 -7.67
CA CYS A 542 -8.32 12.21 -8.91
C CYS A 542 -7.90 10.73 -8.82
N PRO A 543 -8.82 9.77 -8.60
CA PRO A 543 -8.47 8.36 -8.71
C PRO A 543 -8.00 8.08 -10.13
N VAL A 544 -7.01 7.20 -10.29
CA VAL A 544 -6.26 7.03 -11.57
C VAL A 544 -7.02 6.15 -12.58
N PHE A 545 -8.33 6.41 -12.74
CA PHE A 545 -9.23 5.68 -13.63
C PHE A 545 -9.73 6.61 -14.73
N GLN A 546 -9.20 6.45 -15.95
CA GLN A 546 -9.80 7.05 -17.13
C GLN A 546 -11.06 6.26 -17.50
N VAL A 547 -12.23 6.88 -17.32
CA VAL A 547 -13.50 6.32 -17.80
C VAL A 547 -13.51 6.38 -19.34
N TYR A 548 -13.16 5.26 -19.98
CA TYR A 548 -13.25 5.11 -21.43
C TYR A 548 -14.65 4.62 -21.83
N ASP A 549 -15.32 5.37 -22.71
CA ASP A 549 -16.72 5.21 -23.10
C ASP A 549 -16.99 4.02 -24.06
N ALA A 550 -16.23 2.93 -23.92
CA ALA A 550 -16.14 1.85 -24.90
C ALA A 550 -17.23 0.77 -24.78
N HIS A 551 -18.01 0.76 -23.70
CA HIS A 551 -18.96 -0.32 -23.38
C HIS A 551 -20.40 0.17 -23.13
N ALA A 552 -20.83 1.21 -23.86
CA ALA A 552 -22.22 1.69 -23.87
C ALA A 552 -23.26 0.58 -24.08
N ALA A 553 -22.95 -0.48 -24.84
CA ALA A 553 -23.83 -1.62 -25.06
C ALA A 553 -24.11 -2.47 -23.79
N PHE A 554 -23.11 -2.69 -22.94
CA PHE A 554 -23.30 -3.39 -21.66
C PHE A 554 -24.16 -2.56 -20.70
N THR A 555 -23.87 -1.26 -20.61
CA THR A 555 -24.68 -0.28 -19.89
C THR A 555 -26.13 -0.28 -20.39
N GLN A 556 -26.34 -0.29 -21.70
CA GLN A 556 -27.67 -0.30 -22.32
C GLN A 556 -28.45 -1.62 -22.09
N PHE A 557 -27.76 -2.75 -21.97
CA PHE A 557 -28.38 -4.03 -21.59
C PHE A 557 -28.84 -4.01 -20.12
N VAL A 558 -27.99 -3.56 -19.19
CA VAL A 558 -28.36 -3.43 -17.76
C VAL A 558 -29.50 -2.40 -17.58
N LEU A 559 -29.46 -1.28 -18.30
CA LEU A 559 -30.52 -0.26 -18.32
C LEU A 559 -31.81 -0.69 -19.05
N SER A 560 -31.83 -1.83 -19.75
CA SER A 560 -33.06 -2.31 -20.40
C SER A 560 -34.17 -2.72 -19.42
N GLY A 561 -33.84 -2.81 -18.13
CA GLY A 561 -34.81 -2.86 -17.01
C GLY A 561 -35.64 -1.57 -16.81
N GLY A 562 -35.27 -0.46 -17.47
CA GLY A 562 -36.13 0.70 -17.66
C GLY A 562 -35.54 2.05 -17.20
N LEU A 563 -35.78 3.07 -18.03
CA LEU A 563 -35.55 4.51 -17.83
C LEU A 563 -34.10 5.05 -17.93
N SER A 564 -33.81 5.62 -19.11
CA SER A 564 -32.79 6.65 -19.33
C SER A 564 -33.49 8.01 -19.62
N PRO A 565 -32.79 9.16 -19.72
CA PRO A 565 -31.38 9.42 -19.40
C PRO A 565 -31.16 10.65 -18.47
N LEU A 566 -30.00 10.70 -17.80
CA LEU A 566 -29.38 11.95 -17.34
C LEU A 566 -27.88 11.91 -17.65
N TRP A 567 -27.51 12.39 -18.84
CA TRP A 567 -26.14 12.39 -19.37
C TRP A 567 -25.66 13.84 -19.54
N ASN A 568 -25.18 14.48 -18.47
CA ASN A 568 -24.54 15.82 -18.49
C ASN A 568 -23.95 16.20 -17.11
N ILE A 569 -22.89 15.51 -16.67
CA ILE A 569 -22.12 15.91 -15.46
C ILE A 569 -20.60 15.96 -15.72
N CYS A 570 -20.06 15.16 -16.65
CA CYS A 570 -18.62 15.14 -16.98
C CYS A 570 -18.34 15.58 -18.44
N LEU A 571 -18.47 16.88 -18.70
CA LEU A 571 -17.78 17.54 -19.82
C LEU A 571 -17.15 18.84 -19.29
N PRO A 572 -15.97 19.25 -19.79
CA PRO A 572 -15.38 20.52 -19.40
C PRO A 572 -16.23 21.67 -19.95
N GLN A 573 -16.98 22.36 -19.10
CA GLN A 573 -17.60 23.63 -19.47
C GLN A 573 -16.50 24.67 -19.69
N GLU A 574 -16.58 25.39 -20.81
CA GLU A 574 -15.80 26.61 -21.00
C GLU A 574 -16.12 27.60 -19.88
N ALA A 575 -15.09 28.20 -19.29
CA ALA A 575 -15.26 29.05 -18.11
C ALA A 575 -16.15 30.27 -18.43
N PRO A 576 -17.23 30.52 -17.66
CA PRO A 576 -18.02 31.74 -17.82
C PRO A 576 -17.14 32.97 -17.63
N ALA A 577 -17.33 33.99 -18.49
CA ALA A 577 -16.60 35.25 -18.38
C ALA A 577 -16.99 35.98 -17.09
N VAL A 578 -16.16 35.86 -16.06
CA VAL A 578 -16.36 36.54 -14.76
C VAL A 578 -16.22 38.05 -14.97
N ALA A 579 -17.25 38.80 -14.57
CA ALA A 579 -17.24 40.25 -14.63
C ALA A 579 -16.18 40.82 -13.65
N SER A 580 -15.45 41.84 -14.10
CA SER A 580 -14.36 42.44 -13.32
C SER A 580 -14.88 43.27 -12.14
N GLU A 581 -14.72 42.76 -10.92
CA GLU A 581 -14.73 43.61 -9.73
C GLU A 581 -13.46 44.50 -9.70
N PRO A 582 -13.53 45.72 -9.14
CA PRO A 582 -12.46 46.71 -9.26
C PRO A 582 -11.24 46.34 -8.40
N THR A 583 -10.07 46.29 -9.03
CA THR A 583 -8.79 46.15 -8.33
C THR A 583 -8.53 47.38 -7.44
N PRO A 584 -8.17 47.19 -6.15
CA PRO A 584 -7.77 48.30 -5.29
C PRO A 584 -6.47 48.94 -5.83
N PRO A 585 -6.29 50.25 -5.71
CA PRO A 585 -5.15 50.96 -6.30
C PRO A 585 -3.81 50.49 -5.70
N PRO A 586 -2.73 50.47 -6.51
CA PRO A 586 -1.41 50.07 -6.03
C PRO A 586 -0.87 51.07 -5.00
N TRP A 587 -0.23 50.53 -3.97
CA TRP A 587 0.39 51.27 -2.88
C TRP A 587 1.83 51.66 -3.25
N SER A 588 2.24 52.89 -2.92
CA SER A 588 3.53 53.47 -3.35
C SER A 588 4.57 53.67 -2.24
N GLY A 589 4.28 53.25 -1.00
CA GLY A 589 5.20 53.35 0.15
C GLY A 589 5.96 52.05 0.44
N ASP A 590 7.21 52.18 0.87
CA ASP A 590 8.04 51.09 1.40
C ASP A 590 7.48 50.51 2.73
N ALA A 591 7.90 49.30 3.13
CA ALA A 591 7.49 48.66 4.38
C ALA A 591 7.70 49.54 5.63
N SER A 592 8.70 50.43 5.63
CA SER A 592 8.92 51.40 6.71
C SER A 592 7.75 52.39 6.92
N SER A 593 6.82 52.51 5.97
CA SER A 593 5.62 53.34 6.07
C SER A 593 4.40 52.65 6.73
N ILE A 594 4.52 51.36 7.08
CA ILE A 594 3.42 50.57 7.65
C ILE A 594 3.19 50.98 9.12
N ASN A 595 2.15 51.77 9.38
CA ASN A 595 1.58 51.96 10.71
C ASN A 595 0.67 50.76 11.11
N PRO A 596 1.05 49.91 12.11
CA PRO A 596 0.26 48.74 12.51
C PRO A 596 -1.08 49.07 13.20
N SER A 597 -1.33 50.33 13.54
CA SER A 597 -2.57 50.79 14.17
C SER A 597 -3.56 51.40 13.17
N ASN A 598 -3.20 51.57 11.90
CA ASN A 598 -4.13 52.05 10.88
C ASN A 598 -4.94 50.88 10.28
N PRO A 599 -6.28 50.88 10.35
CA PRO A 599 -7.11 49.78 9.81
C PRO A 599 -6.96 49.59 8.30
N ILE A 600 -6.67 50.66 7.54
CA ILE A 600 -6.43 50.57 6.09
C ILE A 600 -5.16 49.77 5.80
N HIS A 601 -4.11 49.98 6.61
CA HIS A 601 -2.84 49.26 6.46
C HIS A 601 -3.01 47.78 6.84
N ARG A 602 -3.76 47.47 7.90
CA ARG A 602 -4.10 46.08 8.27
C ARG A 602 -4.85 45.36 7.15
N ASN A 603 -5.84 46.01 6.55
CA ASN A 603 -6.61 45.39 5.46
C ASN A 603 -5.77 45.20 4.19
N TYR A 604 -4.91 46.17 3.86
CA TYR A 604 -3.93 46.08 2.76
C TYR A 604 -2.94 44.90 2.94
N LEU A 605 -2.51 44.65 4.17
CA LEU A 605 -1.65 43.53 4.54
C LEU A 605 -2.38 42.19 4.53
N SER A 606 -3.59 42.13 5.09
CA SER A 606 -4.42 40.91 5.12
C SER A 606 -4.76 40.41 3.71
N LEU A 607 -5.04 41.32 2.77
CA LEU A 607 -5.27 40.98 1.35
C LEU A 607 -4.01 40.41 0.65
N ARG A 608 -2.84 40.57 1.26
CA ARG A 608 -1.55 40.00 0.85
C ARG A 608 -1.05 38.93 1.81
N GLY A 609 -1.95 38.35 2.63
CA GLY A 609 -1.64 37.25 3.53
C GLY A 609 -0.69 37.60 4.68
N ILE A 610 -0.54 38.87 5.04
CA ILE A 610 0.23 39.29 6.22
C ILE A 610 -0.75 39.61 7.36
N ASP A 611 -0.74 38.81 8.41
CA ASP A 611 -1.47 39.04 9.66
C ASP A 611 -0.58 39.71 10.72
N LEU A 612 -1.18 40.54 11.58
CA LEU A 612 -0.53 41.35 12.61
C LEU A 612 -1.20 41.12 13.98
N GLN A 613 -0.74 40.09 14.69
CA GLN A 613 -1.30 39.71 15.99
C GLN A 613 -0.63 40.52 17.11
N PRO A 614 -1.38 41.28 17.93
CA PRO A 614 -0.80 42.03 19.04
C PRO A 614 -0.27 41.07 20.13
N SER A 615 0.93 41.35 20.62
CA SER A 615 1.68 40.50 21.55
C SER A 615 2.46 41.36 22.55
N GLY A 616 1.73 41.96 23.50
CA GLY A 616 2.26 43.01 24.37
C GLY A 616 2.46 44.31 23.60
N ASP A 617 3.56 45.02 23.85
CA ASP A 617 3.91 46.28 23.18
C ASP A 617 4.41 46.11 21.73
N HIS A 618 4.32 44.90 21.18
CA HIS A 618 4.82 44.52 19.85
C HIS A 618 3.76 43.76 19.05
N PHE A 619 3.93 43.72 17.72
CA PHE A 619 3.09 42.91 16.83
C PHE A 619 3.87 41.69 16.34
N LYS A 620 3.30 40.49 16.54
CA LYS A 620 3.75 39.27 15.89
C LYS A 620 3.23 39.27 14.46
N VAL A 621 4.15 39.35 13.51
CA VAL A 621 3.85 39.29 12.07
C VAL A 621 3.85 37.83 11.63
N SER A 622 2.86 37.40 10.86
CA SER A 622 2.79 36.05 10.29
C SER A 622 2.29 36.07 8.86
N PHE A 623 2.94 35.28 7.99
CA PHE A 623 2.58 35.16 6.58
C PHE A 623 1.73 33.89 6.35
N ASN A 624 0.53 34.05 5.81
CA ASN A 624 -0.38 32.99 5.43
C ASN A 624 -0.70 33.08 3.92
N PRO A 625 -0.01 32.31 3.06
CA PRO A 625 -0.24 32.29 1.61
C PRO A 625 -1.71 32.03 1.21
N ALA A 626 -2.47 31.29 2.02
CA ALA A 626 -3.84 30.89 1.70
C ALA A 626 -4.88 32.01 1.85
N GLN A 627 -4.49 33.19 2.36
CA GLN A 627 -5.35 34.39 2.41
C GLN A 627 -5.24 35.27 1.15
N CYS A 628 -4.27 35.00 0.27
CA CYS A 628 -4.05 35.79 -0.95
C CYS A 628 -5.03 35.37 -2.05
N VAL A 629 -5.97 36.25 -2.41
CA VAL A 629 -7.01 35.98 -3.43
C VAL A 629 -6.42 35.81 -4.84
N THR A 630 -5.22 36.35 -5.10
CA THR A 630 -4.51 36.19 -6.38
C THR A 630 -3.02 35.87 -6.19
N THR A 631 -2.42 35.21 -7.18
CA THR A 631 -0.98 34.93 -7.23
C THR A 631 -0.12 36.19 -7.23
N GLN A 632 -0.63 37.31 -7.77
CA GLN A 632 0.08 38.59 -7.72
C GLN A 632 0.07 39.18 -6.29
N LEU A 633 -1.07 39.14 -5.59
CA LEU A 633 -1.13 39.56 -4.18
C LEU A 633 -0.24 38.70 -3.28
N LEU A 634 -0.09 37.40 -3.60
CA LEU A 634 0.85 36.50 -2.94
C LEU A 634 2.31 36.93 -3.17
N MET A 635 2.71 37.26 -4.40
CA MET A 635 4.07 37.73 -4.69
C MET A 635 4.37 39.09 -4.04
N GLU A 636 3.42 40.03 -4.09
CA GLU A 636 3.54 41.32 -3.40
C GLU A 636 3.65 41.14 -1.87
N GLY A 637 2.88 40.21 -1.30
CA GLY A 637 2.96 39.84 0.12
C GLY A 637 4.29 39.21 0.52
N GLN A 638 4.84 38.30 -0.29
CA GLN A 638 6.14 37.69 -0.04
C GLN A 638 7.27 38.73 -0.05
N ALA A 639 7.27 39.64 -1.02
CA ALA A 639 8.25 40.73 -1.10
C ALA A 639 8.13 41.69 0.11
N LEU A 640 6.91 42.07 0.48
CA LEU A 640 6.67 42.97 1.61
C LEU A 640 7.04 42.33 2.96
N MET A 641 6.78 41.03 3.13
CA MET A 641 7.19 40.28 4.32
C MET A 641 8.73 40.23 4.46
N GLN A 642 9.47 40.07 3.37
CA GLN A 642 10.95 40.13 3.38
C GLN A 642 11.47 41.51 3.82
N GLN A 643 10.83 42.61 3.40
CA GLN A 643 11.18 43.95 3.86
C GLN A 643 10.90 44.13 5.37
N ILE A 644 9.76 43.64 5.86
CA ILE A 644 9.40 43.69 7.29
C ILE A 644 10.42 42.90 8.14
N ILE A 645 10.84 41.72 7.68
CA ILE A 645 11.88 40.90 8.33
C ILE A 645 13.24 41.63 8.31
N GLY A 646 13.62 42.26 7.19
CA GLY A 646 14.85 43.05 7.10
C GLY A 646 14.88 44.22 8.11
N LEU A 647 13.76 44.93 8.26
CA LEU A 647 13.61 46.03 9.22
C LEU A 647 13.68 45.53 10.68
N SER A 648 13.16 44.35 11.00
CA SER A 648 13.24 43.81 12.37
C SER A 648 14.66 43.39 12.75
N HIS A 649 15.43 42.81 11.83
CA HIS A 649 16.85 42.50 12.06
C HIS A 649 17.72 43.75 12.18
N ALA A 650 17.38 44.86 11.51
CA ALA A 650 18.09 46.12 11.62
C ALA A 650 17.94 46.82 13.00
N GLN A 651 17.02 46.35 13.87
CA GLN A 651 16.70 46.97 15.16
C GLN A 651 17.21 46.19 16.40
N GLN A 652 18.01 45.13 16.25
CA GLN A 652 18.49 44.32 17.39
C GLN A 652 20.02 44.33 17.60
N PRO A 653 20.57 45.28 18.37
CA PRO A 653 21.88 45.14 18.98
C PRO A 653 21.82 44.28 20.26
N ALA A 654 22.74 43.31 20.37
CA ALA A 654 23.15 42.59 21.58
C ALA A 654 22.10 41.75 22.37
N ALA A 655 21.95 40.47 21.99
CA ALA A 655 21.31 39.44 22.84
C ALA A 655 21.83 37.98 22.66
N GLN A 656 22.95 37.74 21.96
CA GLN A 656 23.44 36.37 21.64
C GLN A 656 24.66 35.95 22.49
N ALA A 657 24.50 35.83 23.82
CA ALA A 657 25.62 35.54 24.73
C ALA A 657 25.34 34.53 25.87
N ALA A 658 24.20 33.84 25.87
CA ALA A 658 23.69 33.16 27.09
C ALA A 658 23.12 31.73 26.89
N GLN A 659 23.51 30.99 25.85
CA GLN A 659 23.03 29.60 25.62
C GLN A 659 24.15 28.55 25.40
N ALA A 660 25.40 28.90 25.70
CA ALA A 660 26.57 28.01 25.54
C ALA A 660 27.03 27.33 26.85
N ALA A 661 26.10 26.91 27.72
CA ALA A 661 26.42 26.20 28.97
C ALA A 661 25.24 25.39 29.54
N HIS A 662 25.08 24.12 29.09
CA HIS A 662 24.55 22.94 29.82
C HIS A 662 23.93 21.91 28.86
N ALA A 663 24.74 20.95 28.38
CA ALA A 663 24.25 19.81 27.59
C ALA A 663 25.20 18.59 27.67
N ASP A 664 25.77 18.30 28.85
CA ASP A 664 26.88 17.34 28.98
C ASP A 664 26.45 16.05 29.72
N SER A 665 25.86 15.11 28.97
CA SER A 665 25.83 13.66 29.26
C SER A 665 25.12 12.89 28.14
N LYS A 666 25.82 12.00 27.43
CA LYS A 666 25.21 10.99 26.54
C LYS A 666 25.96 9.66 26.61
N ASP A 667 25.17 8.59 26.60
CA ASP A 667 25.59 7.18 26.50
C ASP A 667 25.84 6.82 25.02
N PRO A 668 26.77 5.91 24.66
CA PRO A 668 27.28 5.81 23.29
C PRO A 668 26.44 4.87 22.41
N THR A 669 25.50 5.45 21.65
CA THR A 669 24.86 4.77 20.50
C THR A 669 25.45 5.26 19.18
N VAL A 670 25.95 4.31 18.37
CA VAL A 670 26.59 4.47 17.04
C VAL A 670 26.26 5.79 16.34
N ASP A 671 27.26 6.66 16.23
CA ASP A 671 27.11 7.98 15.63
C ASP A 671 26.91 7.90 14.10
N ALA A 672 26.01 8.75 13.61
CA ALA A 672 25.68 8.90 12.20
C ALA A 672 26.05 10.32 11.76
N SER A 673 27.36 10.63 11.88
CA SER A 673 27.89 11.98 11.73
C SER A 673 27.56 12.62 10.37
N ASP A 674 27.18 13.91 10.42
CA ASP A 674 26.88 14.72 9.25
C ASP A 674 28.06 14.75 8.27
N LYS A 675 27.78 14.88 6.96
CA LYS A 675 28.81 15.00 5.91
C LYS A 675 28.80 16.40 5.28
N LEU A 676 29.99 16.92 4.97
CA LEU A 676 30.20 18.29 4.50
C LEU A 676 30.61 18.33 3.02
N LEU A 677 29.85 19.08 2.22
CA LEU A 677 30.18 19.47 0.86
C LEU A 677 31.09 20.70 0.90
N ARG A 678 32.31 20.59 0.38
CA ARG A 678 33.27 21.71 0.38
C ARG A 678 33.46 22.25 -1.04
N ILE A 679 32.73 23.31 -1.37
CA ILE A 679 32.86 24.02 -2.65
C ILE A 679 34.09 24.93 -2.57
N ILE A 680 35.06 24.69 -3.45
CA ILE A 680 36.27 25.51 -3.56
C ILE A 680 36.19 26.26 -4.88
N TYR A 681 35.88 27.54 -4.81
CA TYR A 681 35.86 28.40 -5.99
C TYR A 681 37.30 28.67 -6.46
N PRO A 682 37.61 28.59 -7.76
CA PRO A 682 38.93 28.96 -8.27
C PRO A 682 39.29 30.45 -8.08
N SER A 683 38.31 31.29 -7.73
CA SER A 683 38.42 32.74 -7.54
C SER A 683 38.78 33.18 -6.12
N ASP A 684 38.54 32.34 -5.10
CA ASP A 684 38.50 32.78 -3.71
C ASP A 684 39.48 32.02 -2.82
N ALA A 685 40.21 32.76 -1.98
CA ALA A 685 41.21 32.21 -1.06
C ALA A 685 40.60 31.50 0.18
N GLN A 686 39.26 31.40 0.26
CA GLN A 686 38.54 30.78 1.37
C GLN A 686 37.51 29.76 0.83
N PRO A 687 37.46 28.52 1.37
CA PRO A 687 36.56 27.48 0.90
C PRO A 687 35.16 27.59 1.53
N HIS A 688 34.12 27.70 0.72
CA HIS A 688 32.73 27.69 1.21
C HIS A 688 32.27 26.25 1.46
N THR A 689 31.91 25.96 2.71
CA THR A 689 31.51 24.61 3.13
C THR A 689 30.02 24.61 3.48
N PHE A 690 29.29 23.64 2.93
CA PHE A 690 27.85 23.46 3.08
C PHE A 690 27.56 22.06 3.65
N VAL A 691 26.52 21.94 4.49
CA VAL A 691 26.05 20.62 4.96
C VAL A 691 25.22 19.95 3.86
N VAL A 692 25.41 18.65 3.64
CA VAL A 692 24.64 17.85 2.67
C VAL A 692 24.19 16.53 3.28
N GLY A 693 23.04 16.02 2.81
CA GLY A 693 22.53 14.72 3.23
C GLY A 693 23.47 13.61 2.76
N PRO A 694 23.91 12.71 3.66
CA PRO A 694 24.80 11.62 3.28
C PRO A 694 24.05 10.57 2.45
N ALA A 695 24.71 9.99 1.45
CA ALA A 695 24.32 8.68 0.95
C ALA A 695 24.69 7.60 1.98
N LEU A 696 23.76 6.68 2.21
CA LEU A 696 23.94 5.42 2.95
C LEU A 696 24.22 4.25 2.00
N PHE A 697 24.75 4.56 0.81
CA PHE A 697 25.15 3.64 -0.25
C PHE A 697 26.30 4.23 -1.08
N GLY A 698 27.02 3.37 -1.78
CA GLY A 698 28.21 3.72 -2.53
C GLY A 698 29.46 3.90 -1.66
N PRO A 699 30.61 4.27 -2.27
CA PRO A 699 31.85 4.55 -1.56
C PRO A 699 31.67 5.64 -0.50
N VAL A 700 32.14 5.37 0.72
CA VAL A 700 32.10 6.34 1.82
C VAL A 700 33.21 7.39 1.62
N LEU A 701 32.78 8.63 1.42
CA LEU A 701 33.64 9.81 1.52
C LEU A 701 34.07 10.01 2.98
N THR A 702 35.38 10.07 3.22
CA THR A 702 36.04 10.39 4.49
C THR A 702 36.83 11.69 4.35
N SER A 703 37.49 12.13 5.42
CA SER A 703 38.48 13.23 5.36
C SER A 703 39.68 12.92 4.44
N THR A 704 39.91 11.65 4.08
CA THR A 704 41.01 11.19 3.21
C THR A 704 40.57 10.70 1.83
N SER A 705 39.29 10.38 1.61
CA SER A 705 38.72 10.01 0.31
C SER A 705 37.89 11.15 -0.29
N THR A 706 38.56 12.18 -0.81
CA THR A 706 37.93 13.32 -1.49
C THR A 706 37.76 13.08 -2.99
N VAL A 707 36.63 13.50 -3.58
CA VAL A 707 36.43 13.50 -5.04
C VAL A 707 36.25 14.94 -5.53
N SER A 708 37.15 15.40 -6.41
CA SER A 708 37.11 16.73 -7.01
C SER A 708 36.88 16.64 -8.52
N GLY A 709 36.04 17.52 -9.08
CA GLY A 709 35.80 17.55 -10.52
C GLY A 709 34.97 18.75 -10.99
N SER A 710 35.01 19.02 -12.30
CA SER A 710 34.06 19.95 -12.92
C SER A 710 32.63 19.41 -12.83
N LEU A 711 31.66 20.32 -12.76
CA LEU A 711 30.25 19.96 -12.81
C LEU A 711 29.80 19.57 -14.23
N ALA A 712 28.75 18.73 -14.29
CA ALA A 712 27.95 18.43 -15.47
C ALA A 712 26.47 18.31 -15.08
N ILE A 713 25.54 18.56 -16.00
CA ILE A 713 24.10 18.33 -15.79
C ILE A 713 23.74 16.99 -16.47
N ALA A 714 22.98 16.14 -15.78
CA ALA A 714 22.41 14.93 -16.37
C ALA A 714 21.43 15.23 -17.51
N LYS A 715 21.34 14.34 -18.50
CA LYS A 715 20.30 14.39 -19.54
C LYS A 715 19.72 12.99 -19.77
N PRO A 716 18.44 12.73 -19.45
CA PRO A 716 17.49 13.61 -18.78
C PRO A 716 17.97 14.04 -17.38
N PHE A 717 17.52 15.22 -16.92
CA PHE A 717 18.00 15.81 -15.66
C PHE A 717 17.58 15.00 -14.42
N ASP A 718 16.47 14.24 -14.52
CA ASP A 718 16.03 13.31 -13.48
C ASP A 718 16.95 12.07 -13.32
N GLY A 719 17.83 11.76 -14.27
CA GLY A 719 18.65 10.55 -14.25
C GLY A 719 17.88 9.21 -14.19
N CYS A 720 16.56 9.23 -14.45
CA CYS A 720 15.67 8.06 -14.36
C CYS A 720 15.61 7.23 -15.65
N ARG A 721 16.39 7.58 -16.67
CA ARG A 721 16.60 6.83 -17.90
C ARG A 721 18.10 6.82 -18.24
N PRO A 722 18.59 5.94 -19.14
CA PRO A 722 19.97 5.97 -19.62
C PRO A 722 20.39 7.36 -20.10
N LEU A 723 21.56 7.82 -19.65
CA LEU A 723 21.98 9.21 -19.82
C LEU A 723 22.56 9.50 -21.21
N GLU A 724 21.95 10.45 -21.91
CA GLU A 724 22.43 10.98 -23.18
C GLU A 724 23.74 11.77 -23.01
N GLN A 725 24.57 11.84 -24.06
CA GLN A 725 25.79 12.68 -24.10
C GLN A 725 26.86 12.27 -23.05
N ALA A 726 27.03 10.97 -22.80
CA ALA A 726 27.98 10.37 -21.84
C ALA A 726 29.36 11.07 -21.73
N GLU A 727 30.02 11.38 -22.85
CA GLU A 727 31.33 12.06 -22.88
C GLU A 727 31.33 13.47 -22.23
N ARG A 728 30.17 14.07 -21.96
CA ARG A 728 30.05 15.35 -21.22
C ARG A 728 29.98 15.17 -19.70
N MET A 729 29.76 13.94 -19.21
CA MET A 729 29.61 13.58 -17.78
C MET A 729 30.76 12.68 -17.27
N LYS A 730 31.45 12.01 -18.18
CA LYS A 730 32.66 11.22 -17.95
C LYS A 730 33.71 11.99 -17.15
N ASN A 731 34.21 11.41 -16.05
CA ASN A 731 35.13 11.99 -15.08
C ASN A 731 34.67 13.33 -14.46
N ARG A 732 33.35 13.58 -14.37
CA ARG A 732 32.77 14.79 -13.78
C ARG A 732 31.81 14.49 -12.63
N ILE A 733 31.51 15.52 -11.84
CA ILE A 733 30.47 15.47 -10.81
C ILE A 733 29.14 15.82 -11.47
N VAL A 734 28.20 14.89 -11.49
CA VAL A 734 26.93 15.04 -12.21
C VAL A 734 25.84 15.56 -11.27
N LEU A 735 25.20 16.66 -11.66
CA LEU A 735 23.99 17.20 -11.06
C LEU A 735 22.77 16.44 -11.60
N VAL A 736 21.96 15.90 -10.71
CA VAL A 736 20.73 15.14 -11.02
C VAL A 736 19.59 15.68 -10.17
N GLU A 737 18.39 15.82 -10.73
CA GLU A 737 17.19 16.25 -10.01
C GLU A 737 16.52 15.07 -9.27
N ARG A 738 15.86 15.33 -8.12
CA ARG A 738 14.95 14.36 -7.53
C ARG A 738 13.76 14.17 -8.48
N GLY A 739 13.36 12.91 -8.66
CA GLY A 739 12.35 12.52 -9.64
C GLY A 739 11.75 11.17 -9.26
N SER A 740 10.94 10.59 -10.15
CA SER A 740 10.06 9.45 -9.81
C SER A 740 10.79 8.17 -9.38
N CYS A 741 12.03 7.95 -9.82
CA CYS A 741 12.85 6.76 -9.54
C CYS A 741 13.77 6.91 -8.32
N LEU A 742 14.22 5.77 -7.76
CA LEU A 742 15.05 5.71 -6.55
C LEU A 742 16.44 6.37 -6.69
N PHE A 743 16.96 6.89 -5.57
CA PHE A 743 18.26 7.58 -5.52
C PHE A 743 19.43 6.70 -5.99
N ALA A 744 19.50 5.44 -5.56
CA ALA A 744 20.57 4.54 -5.98
C ALA A 744 20.56 4.25 -7.49
N HIS A 745 19.38 4.17 -8.12
CA HIS A 745 19.24 4.03 -9.58
C HIS A 745 19.87 5.22 -10.33
N LYS A 746 19.57 6.46 -9.91
CA LYS A 746 20.17 7.69 -10.46
C LYS A 746 21.71 7.70 -10.41
N VAL A 747 22.30 7.08 -9.37
CA VAL A 747 23.75 6.99 -9.24
C VAL A 747 24.33 5.85 -10.08
N ARG A 748 23.59 4.76 -10.32
CA ARG A 748 23.99 3.72 -11.29
C ARG A 748 23.94 4.22 -12.74
N THR A 749 22.91 4.98 -13.13
CA THR A 749 22.84 5.56 -14.49
C THR A 749 23.96 6.57 -14.76
N ALA A 750 24.36 7.35 -13.74
CA ALA A 750 25.55 8.21 -13.80
C ALA A 750 26.87 7.41 -13.83
N ALA A 751 27.01 6.34 -13.04
CA ALA A 751 28.19 5.48 -13.04
C ALA A 751 28.40 4.78 -14.40
N ALA A 752 27.31 4.37 -15.06
CA ALA A 752 27.36 3.73 -16.38
C ALA A 752 27.94 4.63 -17.49
N VAL A 753 27.82 5.96 -17.35
CA VAL A 753 28.47 6.94 -18.25
C VAL A 753 29.83 7.44 -17.75
N GLY A 754 30.37 6.83 -16.70
CA GLY A 754 31.69 7.14 -16.15
C GLY A 754 31.75 8.43 -15.34
N ALA A 755 30.66 8.85 -14.70
CA ALA A 755 30.67 9.97 -13.75
C ALA A 755 31.64 9.68 -12.58
N ALA A 756 32.28 10.73 -12.04
CA ALA A 756 33.17 10.62 -10.89
C ALA A 756 32.39 10.60 -9.56
N ALA A 757 31.28 11.32 -9.49
CA ALA A 757 30.35 11.35 -8.36
C ALA A 757 29.00 11.98 -8.78
N VAL A 758 28.00 11.92 -7.89
CA VAL A 758 26.66 12.50 -8.14
C VAL A 758 26.23 13.42 -7.00
N VAL A 759 25.69 14.58 -7.34
CA VAL A 759 24.92 15.45 -6.42
C VAL A 759 23.46 15.37 -6.85
N ILE A 760 22.62 14.83 -5.96
CA ILE A 760 21.17 14.79 -6.19
C ILE A 760 20.55 16.03 -5.53
N ILE A 761 19.82 16.82 -6.32
CA ILE A 761 19.19 18.06 -5.91
C ILE A 761 17.76 17.78 -5.47
N ASP A 762 17.36 18.27 -4.30
CA ASP A 762 15.98 18.20 -3.82
C ASP A 762 15.08 19.26 -4.48
N ASN A 763 13.81 18.92 -4.66
CA ASN A 763 12.80 19.76 -5.30
C ASN A 763 12.03 20.61 -4.27
N GLU A 764 12.23 20.33 -2.98
CA GLU A 764 11.56 20.98 -1.85
C GLU A 764 12.56 21.83 -1.03
N ASP A 765 12.12 22.98 -0.51
CA ASP A 765 12.92 23.83 0.38
C ASP A 765 12.85 23.32 1.84
N ARG A 766 13.46 22.16 2.09
CA ARG A 766 13.55 21.55 3.43
C ARG A 766 14.78 22.07 4.18
N GLN A 767 14.59 22.55 5.41
CA GLN A 767 15.69 23.01 6.29
C GLN A 767 16.60 21.89 6.80
N GLN A 768 16.15 20.63 6.76
CA GLN A 768 16.90 19.47 7.25
C GLN A 768 17.00 18.42 6.15
N VAL A 769 18.22 17.99 5.83
CA VAL A 769 18.53 17.23 4.62
C VAL A 769 18.67 15.74 4.95
N SER A 770 17.60 14.97 4.75
CA SER A 770 17.56 13.54 5.07
C SER A 770 18.61 12.72 4.33
N ALA A 771 19.16 11.69 5.00
CA ALA A 771 20.10 10.75 4.40
C ALA A 771 19.44 9.87 3.32
N MET A 772 20.08 9.72 2.16
CA MET A 772 19.57 8.88 1.07
C MET A 772 19.84 7.40 1.39
N ARG A 773 18.79 6.58 1.49
CA ARG A 773 18.88 5.14 1.73
C ARG A 773 19.09 4.35 0.45
N ASN A 774 19.71 3.17 0.58
CA ASN A 774 19.95 2.26 -0.53
C ASN A 774 18.63 1.58 -0.96
N ASP A 775 18.55 1.13 -2.21
CA ASP A 775 17.47 0.24 -2.68
C ASP A 775 17.75 -1.25 -2.35
N GLY A 776 18.98 -1.56 -1.92
CA GLY A 776 19.42 -2.92 -1.61
C GLY A 776 19.54 -3.81 -2.86
N LEU A 777 19.76 -3.23 -4.03
CA LEU A 777 20.23 -3.91 -5.24
C LEU A 777 21.76 -3.69 -5.38
N GLU A 778 22.32 -3.93 -6.57
CA GLU A 778 23.77 -3.95 -6.83
C GLU A 778 24.57 -2.78 -6.23
N SER A 779 25.81 -3.06 -5.81
CA SER A 779 26.71 -2.09 -5.20
C SER A 779 26.96 -0.88 -6.10
N VAL A 780 26.43 0.27 -5.69
CA VAL A 780 26.73 1.57 -6.30
C VAL A 780 28.25 1.83 -6.22
N SER A 781 28.87 2.17 -7.35
CA SER A 781 30.33 2.20 -7.50
C SER A 781 30.97 3.58 -7.32
N ILE A 782 30.18 4.66 -7.33
CA ILE A 782 30.64 6.06 -7.22
C ILE A 782 29.95 6.77 -6.05
N PRO A 783 30.63 7.71 -5.36
CA PRO A 783 30.04 8.40 -4.21
C PRO A 783 28.93 9.36 -4.63
N SER A 784 27.99 9.61 -3.71
CA SER A 784 26.90 10.56 -3.93
C SER A 784 26.49 11.30 -2.65
N VAL A 785 25.85 12.47 -2.82
CA VAL A 785 25.37 13.36 -1.76
C VAL A 785 24.04 14.01 -2.14
N PHE A 786 23.25 14.39 -1.14
CA PHE A 786 21.95 15.05 -1.31
C PHE A 786 22.04 16.54 -0.97
N ALA A 787 21.69 17.41 -1.92
CA ALA A 787 21.73 18.86 -1.77
C ALA A 787 20.30 19.43 -1.75
N GLY A 788 19.97 20.23 -0.74
CA GLY A 788 18.70 20.97 -0.70
C GLY A 788 18.58 21.95 -1.89
N ARG A 789 17.34 22.25 -2.28
CA ARG A 789 16.98 23.02 -3.48
C ARG A 789 17.83 24.29 -3.70
N ALA A 790 17.97 25.13 -2.68
CA ALA A 790 18.76 26.37 -2.75
C ALA A 790 20.24 26.14 -3.12
N LEU A 791 20.87 25.07 -2.60
CA LEU A 791 22.25 24.70 -2.92
C LEU A 791 22.35 24.10 -4.33
N GLY A 792 21.35 23.32 -4.75
CA GLY A 792 21.25 22.82 -6.12
C GLY A 792 21.13 23.94 -7.16
N LEU A 793 20.29 24.94 -6.92
CA LEU A 793 20.15 26.13 -7.77
C LEU A 793 21.46 26.95 -7.85
N ALA A 794 22.19 27.07 -6.74
CA ALA A 794 23.52 27.69 -6.75
C ALA A 794 24.50 26.90 -7.64
N LEU A 795 24.56 25.57 -7.50
CA LEU A 795 25.42 24.70 -8.33
C LEU A 795 25.06 24.78 -9.83
N LEU A 796 23.78 24.88 -10.17
CA LEU A 796 23.32 25.05 -11.55
C LEU A 796 23.75 26.40 -12.14
N ASN A 797 23.63 27.50 -11.39
CA ASN A 797 24.09 28.82 -11.83
C ASN A 797 25.62 28.85 -12.04
N LEU A 798 26.39 28.18 -11.17
CA LEU A 798 27.85 28.08 -11.28
C LEU A 798 28.33 27.23 -12.46
N LEU A 799 27.47 26.35 -13.00
CA LEU A 799 27.75 25.65 -14.25
C LEU A 799 27.60 26.58 -15.47
N GLN A 800 26.73 27.60 -15.39
CA GLN A 800 26.57 28.60 -16.45
C GLN A 800 27.71 29.62 -16.50
N SER A 801 28.35 29.95 -15.36
CA SER A 801 29.43 30.94 -15.30
C SER A 801 30.79 30.45 -15.84
N GLY A 802 30.95 29.14 -16.05
CA GLY A 802 32.13 28.55 -16.71
C GLY A 802 33.32 28.27 -15.79
N GLN A 803 33.65 26.98 -15.63
CA GLN A 803 34.76 26.45 -14.82
C GLN A 803 34.70 26.74 -13.31
N VAL A 804 33.82 26.02 -12.61
CA VAL A 804 33.95 25.75 -11.16
C VAL A 804 34.31 24.28 -10.94
N VAL A 805 35.19 24.01 -9.97
CA VAL A 805 35.57 22.66 -9.53
C VAL A 805 34.95 22.42 -8.16
N VAL A 806 34.07 21.43 -8.04
CA VAL A 806 33.46 21.05 -6.76
C VAL A 806 34.25 19.91 -6.13
N THR A 807 34.35 19.89 -4.80
CA THR A 807 34.97 18.80 -4.04
C THR A 807 33.98 18.21 -3.05
N LEU A 808 33.89 16.87 -3.06
CA LEU A 808 33.13 16.09 -2.09
C LEU A 808 34.10 15.48 -1.07
N SER A 809 33.76 15.54 0.21
CA SER A 809 34.62 15.13 1.32
C SER A 809 33.79 14.55 2.47
N GLY A 810 34.39 13.71 3.30
CA GLY A 810 33.84 13.40 4.62
C GLY A 810 34.16 14.50 5.64
N THR A 811 33.47 14.44 6.77
CA THR A 811 33.75 15.26 7.97
C THR A 811 35.12 14.92 8.58
N GLN A 812 35.63 15.89 9.34
CA GLN A 812 36.76 15.72 10.26
C GLN A 812 36.18 15.76 11.69
N ASP A 813 36.72 14.95 12.61
CA ASP A 813 36.36 15.06 14.03
C ASP A 813 36.70 16.46 14.54
N LEU A 814 35.67 17.23 14.91
CA LEU A 814 35.81 18.57 15.50
C LEU A 814 36.12 18.49 17.01
N SER A 815 37.16 17.74 17.34
CA SER A 815 37.65 17.49 18.70
C SER A 815 39.15 17.78 18.82
N GLY A 816 39.64 18.87 18.20
CA GLY A 816 41.07 19.17 18.23
C GLY A 816 41.59 20.42 17.51
N GLN A 817 40.93 21.59 17.61
CA GLN A 817 41.60 22.90 17.55
C GLN A 817 40.74 24.02 18.15
#